data_AF-A0A2G4E6K7-F1
#
_entry.id   AF-A0A2G4E6K7-F1
#
_cell.length_a   1.000
_cell.length_b   1.000
_cell.length_c   1.000
_cell.angle_alpha   90.00
_cell.angle_beta   90.00
_cell.angle_gamma   90.00
#
_symmetry.space_group_name_H-M   'P 1'
#
loop_
_entity.id
_entity.type
_entity.pdbx_description
1 polymer ?
#
loop_
_entity_poly.entity_id
_entity_poly.type
_entity_poly.pdbx_seq_one_letter_code
_entity_poly.pdbx_strand_id
1 'polypeptide(L)'
;MFDDVSRLDDLEQALNVRYLALLAFVQERSLPDWLMSAPAVDRQRYDALAQEQARCEERVQAQLVGTETAEIHARREIAAYLMKHLGYTFDPSSLRINLPDEMSFADAPLRSVYTNTLLGFALEGMPEVELRLGPSIEIDPAYSHLRLNFDFVCRLVRDLDLKRRYGLELERRYREQDTLKALSALRASDIALSACAATLQGQLSERGQALIERVQANLGRDSTLKIGALYLKGGNRRLEDVVVLREIRGKDEFYVLYAPGHPSGRDLFDFSTWRELSFEIRSWLATPQGAQYLLDQTVVNPDHHVVPYIARVQLVPSEWTADSVQFISINGSFLTDALSGLSYYKIEQILARDPSVSSARMQHVTDQQRTAQVLLDHRIEALNAAYDKFGITPWREAARRECERLITAHLRASGIPGSIDPDTVFCDLENATAEGQPDFGRYTTLKCLTDLFMVGYSEEEYAFHPAATLHSSIGQDLSALSGAIVDSMIRGSNYADEYLTQLRRHTWSISNSPPKTIVALFSRKTHYQMRRDALDEYVAGRLALDQYNWLVRMIAGLDGSIVGNTVETPGTFHRLVMEHKTLVDIYLFKPDATHARFGTLAYTPDAPDGHLFRQEDDIVRSVSRPGMNRYYYDRANFRAQGTIGPLLQKLEQSPMVGNTFYKVAHSVPSVRNFEDLHDFIVTHLMVDIDAQTESVNERRLLKTYNFVRKYGGYVANLNPKTKAVWTALHATVDLFRGIYAYQDGNHERAKRYFIDAAKGAYKTAKQVRKIRKAEKLKRLGKTSKPSSVGLPQFR
;
A
#
# COMPACT_ATOMS: atom_id res chain seq x y z
N MET A 1 -32.09 -18.26 -17.66
CA MET A 1 -30.76 -17.62 -17.85
C MET A 1 -30.02 -17.67 -16.52
N PHE A 2 -29.76 -18.90 -16.06
CA PHE A 2 -28.91 -19.24 -14.94
C PHE A 2 -27.64 -19.79 -15.60
N ASP A 3 -26.54 -19.04 -15.60
CA ASP A 3 -25.23 -19.60 -16.02
C ASP A 3 -24.03 -18.68 -15.70
N ASP A 4 -24.24 -17.37 -15.47
CA ASP A 4 -23.11 -16.47 -15.19
C ASP A 4 -22.60 -16.49 -13.72
N VAL A 5 -23.33 -17.15 -12.82
CA VAL A 5 -22.95 -17.28 -11.40
C VAL A 5 -22.05 -18.50 -11.15
N SER A 6 -22.28 -19.61 -11.87
CA SER A 6 -21.37 -20.77 -11.86
C SER A 6 -20.03 -20.40 -12.49
N ARG A 7 -20.05 -19.71 -13.65
CA ARG A 7 -18.86 -19.31 -14.41
C ARG A 7 -17.83 -18.46 -13.65
N LEU A 8 -18.18 -17.85 -12.53
CA LEU A 8 -17.30 -16.97 -11.75
C LEU A 8 -16.77 -17.60 -10.46
N ASP A 9 -17.48 -18.54 -9.84
CA ASP A 9 -16.90 -19.47 -8.85
C ASP A 9 -16.02 -20.50 -9.58
N ASP A 10 -16.45 -20.92 -10.78
CA ASP A 10 -15.62 -21.64 -11.75
C ASP A 10 -14.45 -20.77 -12.23
N LEU A 11 -14.53 -19.43 -12.23
CA LEU A 11 -13.39 -18.55 -12.51
C LEU A 11 -12.45 -18.44 -11.31
N GLU A 12 -12.94 -18.44 -10.06
CA GLU A 12 -12.12 -18.41 -8.84
C GLU A 12 -11.39 -19.75 -8.65
N GLN A 13 -12.10 -20.88 -8.83
CA GLN A 13 -11.50 -22.22 -8.90
C GLN A 13 -10.66 -22.40 -10.16
N ALA A 14 -11.10 -21.97 -11.35
CA ALA A 14 -10.27 -22.04 -12.56
C ALA A 14 -9.10 -21.07 -12.51
N LEU A 15 -9.13 -19.95 -11.79
CA LEU A 15 -7.94 -19.09 -11.62
C LEU A 15 -6.96 -19.73 -10.65
N ASN A 16 -7.39 -20.36 -9.56
CA ASN A 16 -6.50 -21.12 -8.67
C ASN A 16 -5.98 -22.42 -9.33
N VAL A 17 -6.84 -23.15 -10.05
CA VAL A 17 -6.46 -24.37 -10.79
C VAL A 17 -5.64 -24.01 -12.02
N ARG A 18 -5.90 -22.90 -12.73
CA ARG A 18 -5.07 -22.39 -13.83
C ARG A 18 -3.82 -21.67 -13.34
N TYR A 19 -3.77 -21.19 -12.10
CA TYR A 19 -2.57 -20.69 -11.41
C TYR A 19 -1.65 -21.86 -11.04
N LEU A 20 -2.19 -22.91 -10.43
CA LEU A 20 -1.46 -24.15 -10.16
C LEU A 20 -1.10 -24.89 -11.45
N ALA A 21 -1.96 -24.87 -12.47
CA ALA A 21 -1.68 -25.44 -13.77
C ALA A 21 -0.76 -24.56 -14.63
N LEU A 22 -0.72 -23.22 -14.48
CA LEU A 22 0.32 -22.38 -15.10
C LEU A 22 1.66 -22.59 -14.41
N LEU A 23 1.68 -22.69 -13.08
CA LEU A 23 2.89 -23.03 -12.31
C LEU A 23 3.43 -24.39 -12.75
N ALA A 24 2.56 -25.41 -12.85
CA ALA A 24 2.94 -26.72 -13.37
C ALA A 24 3.33 -26.68 -14.86
N PHE A 25 2.60 -25.92 -15.70
CA PHE A 25 2.88 -25.77 -17.14
C PHE A 25 4.19 -25.02 -17.42
N VAL A 26 4.56 -24.05 -16.60
CA VAL A 26 5.81 -23.28 -16.69
C VAL A 26 6.98 -24.06 -16.06
N GLN A 27 6.75 -24.80 -14.97
CA GLN A 27 7.71 -25.73 -14.38
C GLN A 27 8.06 -26.89 -15.32
N GLU A 28 7.10 -27.42 -16.08
CA GLU A 28 7.32 -28.54 -17.00
C GLU A 28 7.95 -28.16 -18.36
N ARG A 29 7.93 -26.89 -18.80
CA ARG A 29 8.21 -26.56 -20.21
C ARG A 29 9.27 -25.51 -20.56
N SER A 30 9.93 -24.85 -19.61
CA SER A 30 11.01 -23.91 -19.96
C SER A 30 12.25 -24.12 -19.11
N LEU A 31 13.04 -25.15 -19.45
CA LEU A 31 14.44 -25.19 -19.03
C LEU A 31 15.17 -24.05 -19.75
N PRO A 32 15.93 -23.19 -19.04
CA PRO A 32 16.70 -22.13 -19.67
C PRO A 32 17.68 -22.67 -20.71
N ASP A 33 17.93 -21.90 -21.77
CA ASP A 33 18.80 -22.32 -22.89
C ASP A 33 20.22 -22.70 -22.45
N TRP A 34 20.76 -22.02 -21.43
CA TRP A 34 22.06 -22.34 -20.84
C TRP A 34 22.08 -23.70 -20.13
N LEU A 35 20.96 -24.12 -19.53
CA LEU A 35 20.86 -25.41 -18.85
C LEU A 35 20.62 -26.54 -19.87
N MET A 36 19.87 -26.27 -20.93
CA MET A 36 19.67 -27.19 -22.06
C MET A 36 20.99 -27.52 -22.78
N SER A 37 21.87 -26.52 -22.91
CA SER A 37 23.17 -26.63 -23.58
C SER A 37 24.32 -27.08 -22.67
N ALA A 38 24.13 -27.14 -21.35
CA ALA A 38 25.15 -27.55 -20.39
C ALA A 38 25.56 -29.04 -20.52
N PRO A 39 26.79 -29.42 -20.12
CA PRO A 39 27.20 -30.83 -20.06
C PRO A 39 26.30 -31.68 -19.15
N ALA A 40 26.17 -32.98 -19.45
CA ALA A 40 25.26 -33.87 -18.71
C ALA A 40 25.60 -33.99 -17.21
N VAL A 41 26.90 -33.96 -16.86
CA VAL A 41 27.36 -34.01 -15.46
C VAL A 41 26.94 -32.75 -14.71
N ASP A 42 27.05 -31.59 -15.35
CA ASP A 42 26.68 -30.31 -14.76
C ASP A 42 25.17 -30.16 -14.60
N ARG A 43 24.39 -30.66 -15.56
CA ARG A 43 22.93 -30.78 -15.43
C ARG A 43 22.53 -31.67 -14.26
N GLN A 44 23.15 -32.84 -14.11
CA GLN A 44 22.90 -33.72 -12.97
C GLN A 44 23.25 -33.05 -11.63
N ARG A 45 24.36 -32.30 -11.57
CA ARG A 45 24.74 -31.52 -10.39
C ARG A 45 23.71 -30.45 -10.06
N TYR A 46 23.25 -29.71 -11.07
CA TYR A 46 22.22 -28.69 -10.92
C TYR A 46 20.90 -29.30 -10.42
N ASP A 47 20.43 -30.38 -11.04
CA ASP A 47 19.18 -31.07 -10.66
C ASP A 47 19.24 -31.60 -9.22
N ALA A 48 20.38 -32.14 -8.79
CA ALA A 48 20.58 -32.59 -7.42
C ALA A 48 20.50 -31.43 -6.40
N LEU A 49 21.09 -30.28 -6.73
CA LEU A 49 21.01 -29.08 -5.88
C LEU A 49 19.59 -28.50 -5.85
N ALA A 50 18.87 -28.51 -6.98
CA ALA A 50 17.48 -28.06 -7.06
C ALA A 50 16.54 -28.97 -6.24
N GLN A 51 16.75 -30.28 -6.27
CA GLN A 51 16.01 -31.23 -5.43
C GLN A 51 16.27 -31.01 -3.94
N GLU A 52 17.52 -30.72 -3.55
CA GLU A 52 17.85 -30.45 -2.15
C GLU A 52 17.26 -29.11 -1.66
N GLN A 53 17.25 -28.09 -2.52
CA GLN A 53 16.56 -26.83 -2.26
C GLN A 53 15.06 -27.06 -2.02
N ALA A 54 14.39 -27.81 -2.90
CA ALA A 54 12.97 -28.13 -2.76
C ALA A 54 12.66 -28.86 -1.43
N ARG A 55 13.49 -29.82 -1.02
CA ARG A 55 13.36 -30.47 0.30
C ARG A 55 13.53 -29.50 1.47
N CYS A 56 14.45 -28.54 1.35
CA CYS A 56 14.62 -27.50 2.36
C CYS A 56 13.40 -26.57 2.44
N GLU A 57 12.80 -26.22 1.30
CA GLU A 57 11.55 -25.45 1.24
C GLU A 57 10.39 -26.19 1.91
N GLU A 58 10.18 -27.46 1.57
CA GLU A 58 9.16 -28.31 2.21
C GLU A 58 9.35 -28.37 3.72
N ARG A 59 10.60 -28.46 4.20
CA ARG A 59 10.91 -28.48 5.63
C ARG A 59 10.58 -27.15 6.29
N VAL A 60 10.86 -26.01 5.67
CA VAL A 60 10.46 -24.68 6.18
C VAL A 60 8.94 -24.56 6.22
N GLN A 61 8.25 -24.98 5.16
CA GLN A 61 6.78 -24.97 5.10
C GLN A 61 6.18 -25.84 6.21
N ALA A 62 6.74 -27.02 6.47
CA ALA A 62 6.33 -27.91 7.54
C ALA A 62 6.43 -27.25 8.94
N GLN A 63 7.43 -26.40 9.18
CA GLN A 63 7.57 -25.68 10.45
C GLN A 63 6.49 -24.61 10.66
N LEU A 64 5.97 -24.04 9.56
CA LEU A 64 5.00 -22.93 9.58
C LEU A 64 3.54 -23.38 9.37
N VAL A 65 3.27 -24.69 9.42
CA VAL A 65 1.92 -25.26 9.20
C VAL A 65 0.88 -24.66 10.15
N GLY A 66 -0.23 -24.18 9.59
CA GLY A 66 -1.31 -23.51 10.30
C GLY A 66 -1.04 -22.04 10.65
N THR A 67 0.09 -21.48 10.21
CA THR A 67 0.46 -20.05 10.31
C THR A 67 0.85 -19.44 8.98
N GLU A 68 0.57 -20.14 7.87
CA GLU A 68 0.87 -19.69 6.51
C GLU A 68 0.14 -18.39 6.19
N THR A 69 -1.10 -18.28 6.67
CA THR A 69 -1.90 -17.05 6.62
C THR A 69 -2.76 -16.93 7.88
N ALA A 70 -3.14 -15.70 8.22
CA ALA A 70 -4.10 -15.43 9.28
C ALA A 70 -5.45 -16.13 9.05
N GLU A 71 -5.87 -16.29 7.79
CA GLU A 71 -7.12 -16.98 7.42
C GLU A 71 -7.06 -18.48 7.72
N ILE A 72 -5.99 -19.17 7.31
CA ILE A 72 -5.83 -20.61 7.58
C ILE A 72 -5.82 -20.85 9.09
N HIS A 73 -5.06 -20.03 9.82
CA HIS A 73 -5.02 -20.06 11.28
C HIS A 73 -6.42 -19.88 11.89
N ALA A 74 -7.14 -18.83 11.47
CA ALA A 74 -8.47 -18.52 11.97
C ALA A 74 -9.47 -19.64 11.69
N ARG A 75 -9.48 -20.20 10.47
CA ARG A 75 -10.37 -21.31 10.09
C ARG A 75 -10.14 -22.53 10.97
N ARG A 76 -8.88 -22.88 11.22
CA ARG A 76 -8.52 -24.03 12.08
C ARG A 76 -8.98 -23.82 13.53
N GLU A 77 -8.69 -22.66 14.10
CA GLU A 77 -9.06 -22.35 15.49
C GLU A 77 -10.57 -22.23 15.67
N ILE A 78 -11.28 -21.63 14.71
CA ILE A 78 -12.76 -21.58 14.71
C ILE A 78 -13.34 -22.98 14.58
N ALA A 79 -12.84 -23.82 13.67
CA ALA A 79 -13.30 -25.19 13.52
C ALA A 79 -13.11 -25.99 14.82
N ALA A 80 -11.95 -25.88 15.47
CA ALA A 80 -11.69 -26.52 16.75
C ALA A 80 -12.66 -26.03 17.85
N TYR A 81 -12.93 -24.73 17.90
CA TYR A 81 -13.88 -24.14 18.85
C TYR A 81 -15.32 -24.62 18.59
N LEU A 82 -15.77 -24.61 17.33
CA LEU A 82 -17.10 -25.10 16.95
C LEU A 82 -17.28 -26.57 17.28
N MET A 83 -16.28 -27.41 16.95
CA MET A 83 -16.31 -28.84 17.28
C MET A 83 -16.42 -29.06 18.80
N LYS A 84 -15.64 -28.32 19.59
CA LYS A 84 -15.64 -28.41 21.05
C LYS A 84 -16.98 -28.00 21.69
N HIS A 85 -17.62 -26.95 21.18
CA HIS A 85 -18.79 -26.36 21.84
C HIS A 85 -20.15 -26.76 21.23
N LEU A 86 -20.17 -27.13 19.94
CA LEU A 86 -21.37 -27.51 19.20
C LEU A 86 -21.36 -28.97 18.71
N GLY A 87 -20.20 -29.63 18.67
CA GLY A 87 -20.08 -31.03 18.21
C GLY A 87 -20.02 -31.19 16.69
N TYR A 88 -19.96 -30.09 15.93
CA TYR A 88 -19.82 -30.08 14.48
C TYR A 88 -19.10 -28.81 14.01
N THR A 89 -18.72 -28.77 12.74
CA THR A 89 -18.01 -27.65 12.11
C THR A 89 -18.68 -27.23 10.81
N PHE A 90 -18.51 -25.98 10.43
CA PHE A 90 -18.91 -25.43 9.14
C PHE A 90 -17.89 -24.38 8.68
N ASP A 91 -17.92 -24.00 7.41
CA ASP A 91 -17.06 -22.92 6.89
C ASP A 91 -17.44 -21.57 7.54
N PRO A 92 -16.57 -20.90 8.31
CA PRO A 92 -16.89 -19.61 8.94
C PRO A 92 -17.18 -18.48 7.94
N SER A 93 -16.88 -18.65 6.65
CA SER A 93 -17.31 -17.72 5.59
C SER A 93 -18.78 -17.86 5.19
N SER A 94 -19.43 -18.97 5.58
CA SER A 94 -20.86 -19.21 5.31
C SER A 94 -21.79 -18.51 6.31
N LEU A 95 -21.34 -18.25 7.55
CA LEU A 95 -22.10 -17.51 8.56
C LEU A 95 -21.90 -16.02 8.37
N ARG A 96 -22.99 -15.28 8.13
CA ARG A 96 -23.00 -13.82 8.07
C ARG A 96 -23.50 -13.24 9.36
N ILE A 97 -22.89 -12.14 9.77
CA ILE A 97 -23.24 -11.37 10.96
C ILE A 97 -23.66 -10.00 10.48
N ASN A 98 -24.84 -9.55 10.88
CA ASN A 98 -25.39 -8.24 10.59
C ASN A 98 -25.42 -7.43 11.88
N LEU A 99 -24.70 -6.30 11.89
CA LEU A 99 -24.61 -5.38 13.01
C LEU A 99 -25.22 -4.04 12.59
N PRO A 100 -26.49 -3.77 12.94
CA PRO A 100 -27.08 -2.45 12.75
C PRO A 100 -26.35 -1.39 13.59
N ASP A 101 -26.14 -0.21 13.01
CA ASP A 101 -25.58 0.97 13.68
C ASP A 101 -26.39 2.22 13.34
N GLU A 102 -26.46 3.14 14.29
CA GLU A 102 -27.16 4.41 14.15
C GLU A 102 -26.26 5.57 14.59
N MET A 103 -26.00 6.50 13.67
CA MET A 103 -25.25 7.71 13.95
C MET A 103 -26.21 8.90 14.05
N SER A 104 -26.17 9.62 15.17
CA SER A 104 -27.01 10.80 15.39
C SER A 104 -26.54 12.00 14.57
N PHE A 105 -27.46 12.65 13.86
CA PHE A 105 -27.27 13.92 13.15
C PHE A 105 -28.37 14.90 13.55
N ALA A 106 -28.16 16.18 13.23
CA ALA A 106 -29.11 17.24 13.54
C ALA A 106 -30.49 17.07 12.90
N ASP A 107 -30.54 16.65 11.63
CA ASP A 107 -31.80 16.54 10.89
C ASP A 107 -32.45 15.16 11.06
N ALA A 108 -31.70 14.08 10.84
CA ALA A 108 -32.17 12.70 10.96
C ALA A 108 -30.99 11.73 11.14
N PRO A 109 -31.12 10.67 11.96
CA PRO A 109 -30.04 9.73 12.17
C PRO A 109 -29.66 8.97 10.88
N LEU A 110 -28.37 8.74 10.69
CA LEU A 110 -27.86 7.89 9.62
C LEU A 110 -27.81 6.45 10.12
N ARG A 111 -28.70 5.62 9.56
CA ARG A 111 -28.73 4.17 9.83
C ARG A 111 -27.88 3.42 8.83
N SER A 112 -27.09 2.48 9.32
CA SER A 112 -26.31 1.57 8.51
C SER A 112 -26.33 0.16 9.10
N VAL A 113 -25.99 -0.84 8.28
CA VAL A 113 -25.86 -2.22 8.73
C VAL A 113 -24.50 -2.72 8.27
N TYR A 114 -23.65 -3.06 9.23
CA TYR A 114 -22.36 -3.67 8.97
C TYR A 114 -22.55 -5.17 8.82
N THR A 115 -22.36 -5.66 7.59
CA THR A 115 -22.44 -7.09 7.30
C THR A 115 -21.06 -7.64 6.95
N ASN A 116 -20.59 -8.62 7.71
CA ASN A 116 -19.40 -9.41 7.41
C ASN A 116 -19.62 -10.89 7.72
N THR A 117 -18.68 -11.76 7.37
CA THR A 117 -18.71 -13.18 7.76
C THR A 117 -18.13 -13.38 9.16
N LEU A 118 -18.37 -14.54 9.77
CA LEU A 118 -17.69 -14.92 11.03
C LEU A 118 -16.17 -14.85 10.86
N LEU A 119 -15.66 -15.37 9.75
CA LEU A 119 -14.23 -15.29 9.43
C LEU A 119 -13.76 -13.83 9.31
N GLY A 120 -14.53 -12.98 8.63
CA GLY A 120 -14.20 -11.56 8.45
C GLY A 120 -14.09 -10.82 9.78
N PHE A 121 -15.10 -10.95 10.65
CA PHE A 121 -15.07 -10.33 11.99
C PHE A 121 -14.01 -10.94 12.91
N ALA A 122 -13.68 -12.23 12.77
CA ALA A 122 -12.62 -12.84 13.55
C ALA A 122 -11.21 -12.32 13.17
N LEU A 123 -11.00 -11.95 11.90
CA LEU A 123 -9.74 -11.40 11.40
C LEU A 123 -9.62 -9.89 11.62
N GLU A 124 -10.70 -9.15 11.40
CA GLU A 124 -10.71 -7.68 11.51
C GLU A 124 -10.86 -7.22 12.97
N GLY A 125 -11.57 -7.99 13.77
CA GLY A 125 -12.10 -7.63 15.09
C GLY A 125 -13.61 -7.36 15.01
N MET A 126 -14.31 -7.52 16.13
CA MET A 126 -15.73 -7.22 16.23
C MET A 126 -15.94 -5.85 16.90
N PRO A 127 -16.72 -4.94 16.30
CA PRO A 127 -17.03 -3.65 16.91
C PRO A 127 -17.97 -3.82 18.11
N GLU A 128 -18.12 -2.75 18.90
CA GLU A 128 -19.04 -2.75 20.02
C GLU A 128 -20.47 -2.81 19.49
N VAL A 129 -21.29 -3.65 20.11
CA VAL A 129 -22.62 -3.98 19.57
C VAL A 129 -23.70 -3.36 20.45
N GLU A 130 -24.54 -2.52 19.83
CA GLU A 130 -25.77 -2.07 20.47
C GLU A 130 -26.87 -3.12 20.30
N LEU A 131 -27.02 -4.01 21.30
CA LEU A 131 -28.03 -5.09 21.28
C LEU A 131 -29.46 -4.59 21.02
N ARG A 132 -29.78 -3.35 21.44
CA ARG A 132 -31.08 -2.70 21.20
C ARG A 132 -31.44 -2.55 19.72
N LEU A 133 -30.45 -2.51 18.83
CA LEU A 133 -30.66 -2.34 17.40
C LEU A 133 -30.94 -3.67 16.67
N GLY A 134 -30.95 -4.80 17.40
CA GLY A 134 -31.32 -6.11 16.87
C GLY A 134 -30.25 -6.72 15.94
N PRO A 135 -29.02 -6.97 16.43
CA PRO A 135 -28.02 -7.71 15.66
C PRO A 135 -28.51 -9.12 15.34
N SER A 136 -28.11 -9.64 14.19
CA SER A 136 -28.56 -10.96 13.73
C SER A 136 -27.46 -11.75 13.04
N ILE A 137 -27.66 -13.06 12.94
CA ILE A 137 -26.82 -13.96 12.17
C ILE A 137 -27.66 -14.64 11.09
N GLU A 138 -27.05 -14.85 9.92
CA GLU A 138 -27.63 -15.62 8.83
C GLU A 138 -26.67 -16.77 8.51
N ILE A 139 -27.18 -18.00 8.50
CA ILE A 139 -26.45 -19.20 8.12
C ILE A 139 -27.36 -20.10 7.29
N ASP A 140 -26.77 -20.97 6.49
CA ASP A 140 -27.50 -22.04 5.81
C ASP A 140 -28.32 -22.86 6.82
N PRO A 141 -29.62 -23.10 6.57
CA PRO A 141 -30.47 -23.92 7.43
C PRO A 141 -29.87 -25.29 7.78
N ALA A 142 -29.04 -25.88 6.91
CA ALA A 142 -28.36 -27.15 7.16
C ALA A 142 -27.42 -27.12 8.38
N TYR A 143 -26.90 -25.95 8.74
CA TYR A 143 -26.00 -25.75 9.89
C TYR A 143 -26.67 -24.99 11.05
N SER A 144 -27.98 -24.70 10.93
CA SER A 144 -28.74 -24.01 11.96
C SER A 144 -28.85 -24.87 13.22
N HIS A 145 -28.58 -24.25 14.38
CA HIS A 145 -28.59 -24.95 15.66
C HIS A 145 -28.98 -23.98 16.78
N LEU A 146 -29.78 -24.41 17.75
CA LEU A 146 -30.30 -23.50 18.81
C LEU A 146 -29.19 -22.80 19.61
N ARG A 147 -28.04 -23.46 19.79
CA ARG A 147 -26.89 -22.87 20.50
C ARG A 147 -26.03 -21.95 19.62
N LEU A 148 -26.19 -22.00 18.30
CA LEU A 148 -25.51 -21.10 17.36
C LEU A 148 -26.38 -19.84 17.22
N ASN A 149 -26.17 -18.90 18.14
CA ASN A 149 -26.85 -17.61 18.16
C ASN A 149 -25.82 -16.45 18.21
N PHE A 150 -26.32 -15.21 18.17
CA PHE A 150 -25.45 -14.04 18.17
C PHE A 150 -24.52 -13.97 19.40
N ASP A 151 -25.02 -14.26 20.60
CA ASP A 151 -24.22 -14.27 21.82
C ASP A 151 -23.12 -15.33 21.80
N PHE A 152 -23.39 -16.49 21.20
CA PHE A 152 -22.37 -17.52 20.97
C PHE A 152 -21.26 -17.00 20.05
N VAL A 153 -21.62 -16.32 18.97
CA VAL A 153 -20.66 -15.74 18.01
C VAL A 153 -19.81 -14.65 18.67
N CYS A 154 -20.41 -13.75 19.44
CA CYS A 154 -19.68 -12.73 20.20
C CYS A 154 -18.68 -13.35 21.18
N ARG A 155 -19.10 -14.39 21.91
CA ARG A 155 -18.21 -15.14 22.81
C ARG A 155 -17.09 -15.82 22.04
N LEU A 156 -17.39 -16.48 20.93
CA LEU A 156 -16.39 -17.15 20.10
C LEU A 156 -15.31 -16.16 19.63
N VAL A 157 -15.69 -15.01 19.07
CA VAL A 157 -14.73 -14.02 18.56
C VAL A 157 -13.87 -13.46 19.69
N ARG A 158 -14.48 -13.16 20.84
CA ARG A 158 -13.77 -12.63 22.02
C ARG A 158 -12.84 -13.67 22.64
N ASP A 159 -13.32 -14.88 22.86
CA ASP A 159 -12.57 -15.94 23.54
C ASP A 159 -11.41 -16.44 22.67
N LEU A 160 -11.55 -16.39 21.34
CA LEU A 160 -10.48 -16.74 20.42
C LEU A 160 -9.47 -15.60 20.18
N ASP A 161 -9.87 -14.32 20.13
CA ASP A 161 -8.99 -13.16 19.86
C ASP A 161 -7.95 -13.46 18.74
N LEU A 162 -8.44 -13.92 17.58
CA LEU A 162 -7.60 -14.54 16.54
C LEU A 162 -6.57 -13.57 15.97
N LYS A 163 -6.92 -12.29 15.85
CA LYS A 163 -6.01 -11.25 15.36
C LYS A 163 -4.74 -11.16 16.21
N ARG A 164 -4.89 -11.18 17.53
CA ARG A 164 -3.77 -11.15 18.47
C ARG A 164 -3.06 -12.50 18.52
N ARG A 165 -3.79 -13.60 18.66
CA ARG A 165 -3.20 -14.94 18.78
C ARG A 165 -2.40 -15.35 17.55
N TYR A 166 -2.87 -14.99 16.35
CA TYR A 166 -2.12 -15.23 15.12
C TYR A 166 -0.75 -14.52 15.16
N GLY A 167 -0.72 -13.23 15.52
CA GLY A 167 0.54 -12.48 15.62
C GLY A 167 1.52 -13.10 16.63
N LEU A 168 1.04 -13.50 17.80
CA LEU A 168 1.87 -14.18 18.82
C LEU A 168 2.36 -15.55 18.36
N GLU A 169 1.49 -16.35 17.74
CA GLU A 169 1.84 -17.70 17.26
C GLU A 169 2.82 -17.63 16.09
N LEU A 170 2.64 -16.69 15.15
CA LEU A 170 3.57 -16.45 14.05
C LEU A 170 4.96 -16.08 14.57
N GLU A 171 5.03 -15.12 15.52
CA GLU A 171 6.27 -14.76 16.18
C GLU A 171 6.91 -15.96 16.90
N ARG A 172 6.11 -16.74 17.63
CA ARG A 172 6.59 -17.95 18.33
C ARG A 172 7.22 -18.95 17.35
N ARG A 173 6.55 -19.26 16.24
CA ARG A 173 7.02 -20.21 15.22
C ARG A 173 8.32 -19.79 14.57
N TYR A 174 8.45 -18.51 14.22
CA TYR A 174 9.68 -17.98 13.65
C TYR A 174 10.87 -17.99 14.63
N ARG A 175 10.60 -17.92 15.94
CA ARG A 175 11.61 -17.98 16.99
C ARG A 175 11.99 -19.40 17.42
N GLU A 176 11.27 -20.42 16.97
CA GLU A 176 11.61 -21.82 17.24
C GLU A 176 12.96 -22.19 16.62
N GLN A 177 13.78 -22.93 17.35
CA GLN A 177 15.14 -23.27 16.93
C GLN A 177 15.14 -24.13 15.65
N ASP A 178 14.17 -25.01 15.47
CA ASP A 178 14.08 -25.87 14.29
C ASP A 178 13.64 -25.09 13.04
N THR A 179 12.77 -24.09 13.18
CA THR A 179 12.46 -23.12 12.12
C THR A 179 13.68 -22.34 11.69
N LEU A 180 14.48 -21.84 12.65
CA LEU A 180 15.73 -21.14 12.35
C LEU A 180 16.72 -22.02 11.60
N LYS A 181 16.90 -23.28 12.03
CA LYS A 181 17.75 -24.26 11.33
C LYS A 181 17.24 -24.54 9.91
N ALA A 182 15.92 -24.73 9.74
CA ALA A 182 15.32 -24.98 8.44
C ALA A 182 15.54 -23.80 7.47
N LEU A 183 15.32 -22.56 7.94
CA LEU A 183 15.56 -21.35 7.16
C LEU A 183 17.03 -21.16 6.78
N SER A 184 17.95 -21.49 7.68
CA SER A 184 19.39 -21.43 7.39
C SER A 184 19.85 -22.52 6.43
N ALA A 185 19.27 -23.72 6.52
CA ALA A 185 19.53 -24.78 5.54
C ALA A 185 19.03 -24.38 4.15
N LEU A 186 17.82 -23.79 4.06
CA LEU A 186 17.27 -23.27 2.81
C LEU A 186 18.20 -22.20 2.20
N ARG A 187 18.62 -21.21 3.01
CA ARG A 187 19.54 -20.17 2.52
C ARG A 187 20.89 -20.75 2.06
N ALA A 188 21.37 -21.81 2.69
CA ALA A 188 22.59 -22.49 2.26
C ALA A 188 22.40 -23.22 0.92
N SER A 189 21.25 -23.90 0.73
CA SER A 189 20.92 -24.56 -0.54
C SER A 189 20.72 -23.54 -1.67
N ASP A 190 20.11 -22.39 -1.39
CA ASP A 190 19.93 -21.31 -2.37
C ASP A 190 21.28 -20.79 -2.88
N ILE A 191 22.22 -20.51 -1.97
CA ILE A 191 23.57 -20.08 -2.35
C ILE A 191 24.28 -21.14 -3.20
N ALA A 192 24.15 -22.42 -2.85
CA ALA A 192 24.77 -23.51 -3.58
C ALA A 192 24.20 -23.66 -5.00
N LEU A 193 22.87 -23.57 -5.14
CA LEU A 193 22.19 -23.65 -6.42
C LEU A 193 22.50 -22.43 -7.30
N SER A 194 22.43 -21.22 -6.75
CA SER A 194 22.81 -19.99 -7.47
C SER A 194 24.28 -20.02 -7.90
N ALA A 195 25.19 -20.58 -7.09
CA ALA A 195 26.60 -20.75 -7.47
C ALA A 195 26.77 -21.69 -8.66
N CYS A 196 26.07 -22.83 -8.65
CA CYS A 196 26.07 -23.76 -9.77
C CYS A 196 25.51 -23.10 -11.05
N ALA A 197 24.40 -22.37 -10.93
CA ALA A 197 23.81 -21.65 -12.06
C ALA A 197 24.75 -20.57 -12.62
N ALA A 198 25.35 -19.76 -11.75
CA ALA A 198 26.25 -18.68 -12.14
C ALA A 198 27.53 -19.20 -12.81
N THR A 199 28.09 -20.32 -12.34
CA THR A 199 29.20 -21.00 -13.02
C THR A 199 28.81 -21.44 -14.42
N LEU A 200 27.65 -22.10 -14.58
CA LEU A 200 27.19 -22.59 -15.89
C LEU A 200 26.88 -21.47 -16.88
N GLN A 201 26.49 -20.31 -16.38
CA GLN A 201 26.25 -19.11 -17.18
C GLN A 201 27.53 -18.30 -17.45
N GLY A 202 28.69 -18.72 -16.92
CA GLY A 202 29.94 -17.96 -17.04
C GLY A 202 29.95 -16.63 -16.28
N GLN A 203 29.07 -16.47 -15.29
CA GLN A 203 28.89 -15.25 -14.51
C GLN A 203 29.72 -15.21 -13.21
N LEU A 204 30.35 -16.32 -12.86
CA LEU A 204 31.20 -16.49 -11.68
C LEU A 204 32.55 -17.08 -12.11
N SER A 205 33.66 -16.52 -11.63
CA SER A 205 34.99 -17.08 -11.92
C SER A 205 35.25 -18.40 -11.17
N GLU A 206 36.24 -19.16 -11.65
CA GLU A 206 36.71 -20.37 -10.96
C GLU A 206 37.17 -20.07 -9.51
N ARG A 207 37.80 -18.90 -9.29
CA ARG A 207 38.20 -18.44 -7.94
C ARG A 207 36.97 -18.14 -7.08
N GLY A 208 35.93 -17.55 -7.68
CA GLY A 208 34.61 -17.33 -7.09
C GLY A 208 33.97 -18.62 -6.59
N GLN A 209 33.86 -19.60 -7.48
CA GLN A 209 33.32 -20.92 -7.16
C GLN A 209 34.14 -21.62 -6.06
N ALA A 210 35.47 -21.63 -6.18
CA ALA A 210 36.35 -22.24 -5.19
C ALA A 210 36.22 -21.59 -3.81
N LEU A 211 36.01 -20.26 -3.73
CA LEU A 211 35.75 -19.58 -2.46
C LEU A 211 34.46 -20.11 -1.81
N ILE A 212 33.37 -20.23 -2.57
CA ILE A 212 32.08 -20.73 -2.07
C ILE A 212 32.24 -22.16 -1.53
N GLU A 213 32.84 -23.07 -2.31
CA GLU A 213 33.05 -24.47 -1.93
C GLU A 213 33.92 -24.60 -0.67
N ARG A 214 34.98 -23.79 -0.55
CA ARG A 214 35.81 -23.77 0.67
C ARG A 214 35.08 -23.18 1.87
N VAL A 215 34.25 -22.14 1.70
CA VAL A 215 33.45 -21.61 2.81
C VAL A 215 32.45 -22.67 3.27
N GLN A 216 31.82 -23.40 2.37
CA GLN A 216 30.93 -24.51 2.71
C GLN A 216 31.66 -25.61 3.50
N ALA A 217 32.90 -25.95 3.14
CA ALA A 217 33.65 -27.04 3.78
C ALA A 217 34.44 -26.64 5.05
N ASN A 218 34.96 -25.41 5.11
CA ASN A 218 36.03 -25.01 6.04
C ASN A 218 35.75 -23.73 6.85
N LEU A 219 34.54 -23.15 6.78
CA LEU A 219 34.21 -22.00 7.62
C LEU A 219 34.44 -22.33 9.12
N GLY A 220 34.99 -21.38 9.87
CA GLY A 220 35.29 -21.55 11.29
C GLY A 220 36.59 -22.33 11.59
N ARG A 221 37.11 -23.11 10.63
CA ARG A 221 38.41 -23.78 10.72
C ARG A 221 39.54 -22.98 10.06
N ASP A 222 39.23 -22.30 8.96
CA ASP A 222 40.15 -21.39 8.29
C ASP A 222 39.87 -19.93 8.71
N SER A 223 40.83 -19.30 9.39
CA SER A 223 40.70 -17.91 9.85
C SER A 223 40.69 -16.88 8.72
N THR A 224 41.19 -17.25 7.53
CA THR A 224 41.20 -16.39 6.35
C THR A 224 39.82 -16.23 5.73
N LEU A 225 38.93 -17.20 5.96
CA LEU A 225 37.57 -17.21 5.44
C LEU A 225 36.60 -16.52 6.40
N LYS A 226 35.78 -15.62 5.87
CA LYS A 226 34.70 -14.97 6.62
C LYS A 226 33.43 -14.89 5.78
N ILE A 227 32.30 -14.88 6.47
CA ILE A 227 30.98 -14.60 5.91
C ILE A 227 30.37 -13.44 6.71
N GLY A 228 29.56 -12.63 6.05
CA GLY A 228 28.97 -11.48 6.69
C GLY A 228 27.83 -10.86 5.89
N ALA A 229 27.20 -9.87 6.52
CA ALA A 229 26.20 -9.04 5.88
C ALA A 229 26.85 -7.79 5.28
N LEU A 230 26.17 -7.20 4.29
CA LEU A 230 26.50 -5.87 3.80
C LEU A 230 25.70 -4.81 4.58
N TYR A 231 26.37 -3.74 4.97
CA TYR A 231 25.77 -2.60 5.68
C TYR A 231 25.94 -1.33 4.87
N LEU A 232 24.85 -0.61 4.64
CA LEU A 232 24.84 0.69 3.97
C LEU A 232 24.99 1.79 5.04
N LYS A 233 26.14 2.47 5.08
CA LYS A 233 26.41 3.48 6.12
C LYS A 233 25.53 4.72 5.97
N GLY A 234 25.37 5.23 4.75
CA GLY A 234 24.54 6.42 4.49
C GLY A 234 23.05 6.22 4.78
N GLY A 235 22.58 4.98 4.72
CA GLY A 235 21.24 4.59 5.13
C GLY A 235 21.14 4.08 6.57
N ASN A 236 22.27 3.88 7.25
CA ASN A 236 22.40 3.23 8.56
C ASN A 236 21.64 1.89 8.65
N ARG A 237 21.74 1.06 7.61
CA ARG A 237 20.94 -0.18 7.48
C ARG A 237 21.73 -1.35 6.94
N ARG A 238 21.46 -2.53 7.50
CA ARG A 238 21.97 -3.82 7.02
C ARG A 238 21.04 -4.35 5.93
N LEU A 239 21.62 -4.86 4.85
CA LEU A 239 20.86 -5.57 3.83
C LEU A 239 20.40 -6.94 4.37
N GLU A 240 19.16 -7.32 4.03
CA GLU A 240 18.51 -8.52 4.58
C GLU A 240 19.01 -9.82 3.95
N ASP A 241 19.00 -9.88 2.62
CA ASP A 241 19.30 -11.09 1.86
C ASP A 241 20.71 -11.12 1.30
N VAL A 242 21.35 -9.96 1.14
CA VAL A 242 22.72 -9.85 0.60
C VAL A 242 23.75 -10.43 1.57
N VAL A 243 24.54 -11.38 1.07
CA VAL A 243 25.61 -12.06 1.83
C VAL A 243 26.94 -11.81 1.14
N VAL A 244 27.97 -11.52 1.92
CA VAL A 244 29.35 -11.40 1.45
C VAL A 244 30.17 -12.54 2.00
N LEU A 245 30.82 -13.28 1.11
CA LEU A 245 31.86 -14.26 1.40
C LEU A 245 33.19 -13.58 1.09
N ARG A 246 34.17 -13.71 1.99
CA ARG A 246 35.51 -13.14 1.76
C ARG A 246 36.62 -14.09 2.17
N GLU A 247 37.72 -13.98 1.45
CA GLU A 247 39.02 -14.53 1.81
C GLU A 247 40.04 -13.40 1.92
N ILE A 248 40.80 -13.37 3.01
CA ILE A 248 41.91 -12.42 3.19
C ILE A 248 43.18 -13.19 3.56
N ARG A 249 44.20 -13.11 2.69
CA ARG A 249 45.54 -13.69 2.88
C ARG A 249 46.59 -12.59 2.82
N GLY A 250 46.84 -11.95 3.97
CA GLY A 250 47.75 -10.82 4.03
C GLY A 250 47.21 -9.63 3.24
N LYS A 251 47.79 -9.34 2.06
CA LYS A 251 47.35 -8.27 1.15
C LYS A 251 46.43 -8.76 0.02
N ASP A 252 46.34 -10.07 -0.19
CA ASP A 252 45.45 -10.67 -1.18
C ASP A 252 44.06 -10.78 -0.58
N GLU A 253 43.09 -10.08 -1.16
CA GLU A 253 41.70 -10.08 -0.75
C GLU A 253 40.84 -10.56 -1.91
N PHE A 254 39.78 -11.30 -1.62
CA PHE A 254 38.85 -11.74 -2.63
C PHE A 254 37.45 -11.86 -2.03
N TYR A 255 36.45 -11.39 -2.78
CA TYR A 255 35.08 -11.26 -2.32
C TYR A 255 34.12 -11.93 -3.30
N VAL A 256 33.13 -12.63 -2.77
CA VAL A 256 31.95 -13.08 -3.51
C VAL A 256 30.72 -12.50 -2.83
N LEU A 257 29.93 -11.77 -3.60
CA LEU A 257 28.67 -11.15 -3.18
C LEU A 257 27.52 -12.01 -3.72
N TYR A 258 26.71 -12.53 -2.80
CA TYR A 258 25.43 -13.15 -3.10
C TYR A 258 24.32 -12.11 -2.92
N ALA A 259 23.64 -11.79 -4.00
CA ALA A 259 22.57 -10.81 -4.10
C ALA A 259 21.36 -11.46 -4.78
N PRO A 260 20.57 -12.26 -4.03
CA PRO A 260 19.48 -13.04 -4.62
C PRO A 260 18.40 -12.12 -5.17
N GLY A 261 17.96 -12.36 -6.40
CA GLY A 261 16.90 -11.54 -6.98
C GLY A 261 17.38 -10.25 -7.63
N HIS A 262 18.68 -10.09 -7.86
CA HIS A 262 19.21 -8.86 -8.43
C HIS A 262 18.64 -8.60 -9.85
N PRO A 263 18.33 -7.34 -10.22
CA PRO A 263 17.70 -7.01 -11.49
C PRO A 263 18.44 -7.36 -12.77
N SER A 264 19.76 -7.55 -12.69
CA SER A 264 20.56 -7.96 -13.85
C SER A 264 20.41 -9.44 -14.23
N GLY A 265 19.61 -10.23 -13.50
CA GLY A 265 19.52 -11.68 -13.66
C GLY A 265 20.68 -12.46 -13.04
N ARG A 266 21.68 -11.77 -12.47
CA ARG A 266 22.84 -12.38 -11.79
C ARG A 266 22.63 -12.39 -10.28
N ASP A 267 22.67 -13.56 -9.65
CA ASP A 267 22.60 -13.65 -8.18
C ASP A 267 23.99 -13.56 -7.50
N LEU A 268 25.07 -13.72 -8.26
CA LEU A 268 26.44 -13.78 -7.75
C LEU A 268 27.40 -12.89 -8.52
N PHE A 269 28.29 -12.26 -7.77
CA PHE A 269 29.33 -11.37 -8.27
C PHE A 269 30.63 -11.62 -7.51
N ASP A 270 31.77 -11.56 -8.17
CA ASP A 270 33.08 -11.69 -7.55
C ASP A 270 33.98 -10.47 -7.81
N PHE A 271 34.84 -10.17 -6.83
CA PHE A 271 35.65 -8.96 -6.84
C PHE A 271 37.03 -9.22 -6.23
N SER A 272 38.05 -8.56 -6.79
CA SER A 272 39.43 -8.65 -6.31
C SER A 272 39.73 -7.65 -5.19
N THR A 273 38.85 -6.66 -4.98
CA THR A 273 39.00 -5.67 -3.90
C THR A 273 37.67 -5.27 -3.29
N TRP A 274 37.69 -4.82 -2.02
CA TRP A 274 36.50 -4.23 -1.38
C TRP A 274 35.98 -3.00 -2.13
N ARG A 275 36.91 -2.23 -2.71
CA ARG A 275 36.59 -1.04 -3.49
C ARG A 275 35.73 -1.39 -4.71
N GLU A 276 36.11 -2.42 -5.47
CA GLU A 276 35.34 -2.90 -6.62
C GLU A 276 33.92 -3.31 -6.21
N LEU A 277 33.79 -4.10 -5.14
CA LEU A 277 32.47 -4.49 -4.59
C LEU A 277 31.63 -3.26 -4.25
N SER A 278 32.20 -2.29 -3.52
CA SER A 278 31.48 -1.06 -3.13
C SER A 278 31.00 -0.26 -4.35
N PHE A 279 31.82 -0.14 -5.39
CA PHE A 279 31.43 0.56 -6.61
C PHE A 279 30.43 -0.22 -7.46
N GLU A 280 30.39 -1.54 -7.37
CA GLU A 280 29.32 -2.33 -7.98
C GLU A 280 27.98 -2.06 -7.30
N ILE A 281 27.92 -1.97 -5.97
CA ILE A 281 26.67 -1.57 -5.28
C ILE A 281 26.21 -0.17 -5.71
N ARG A 282 27.16 0.75 -5.92
CA ARG A 282 26.86 2.08 -6.49
C ARG A 282 26.29 1.97 -7.90
N SER A 283 26.81 1.06 -8.73
CA SER A 283 26.38 0.88 -10.12
C SER A 283 24.91 0.45 -10.18
N TRP A 284 24.42 -0.31 -9.19
CA TRP A 284 23.01 -0.70 -9.08
C TRP A 284 22.09 0.52 -9.02
N LEU A 285 22.53 1.63 -8.41
CA LEU A 285 21.75 2.87 -8.31
C LEU A 285 21.58 3.60 -9.64
N ALA A 286 22.36 3.25 -10.67
CA ALA A 286 22.27 3.86 -12.00
C ALA A 286 20.97 3.49 -12.74
N THR A 287 20.29 2.42 -12.31
CA THR A 287 19.02 2.00 -12.88
C THR A 287 17.91 2.11 -11.83
N PRO A 288 16.66 2.45 -12.24
CA PRO A 288 15.53 2.43 -11.32
C PRO A 288 15.34 1.05 -10.64
N GLN A 289 15.55 -0.03 -11.39
CA GLN A 289 15.38 -1.39 -10.87
C GLN A 289 16.45 -1.77 -9.84
N GLY A 290 17.74 -1.45 -10.07
CA GLY A 290 18.82 -1.72 -9.12
C GLY A 290 18.73 -0.85 -7.86
N ALA A 291 18.38 0.43 -8.02
CA ALA A 291 18.08 1.31 -6.88
C ALA A 291 16.93 0.75 -6.05
N GLN A 292 15.90 0.24 -6.71
CA GLN A 292 14.78 -0.37 -6.04
C GLN A 292 15.15 -1.67 -5.32
N TYR A 293 15.93 -2.53 -5.97
CA TYR A 293 16.41 -3.75 -5.34
C TYR A 293 17.16 -3.42 -4.04
N LEU A 294 18.05 -2.42 -4.04
CA LEU A 294 18.75 -2.01 -2.83
C LEU A 294 17.80 -1.49 -1.74
N LEU A 295 16.73 -0.78 -2.13
CA LEU A 295 15.68 -0.37 -1.19
C LEU A 295 14.94 -1.56 -0.59
N ASP A 296 14.52 -2.53 -1.40
CA ASP A 296 13.81 -3.73 -0.94
C ASP A 296 14.64 -4.57 0.04
N GLN A 297 15.97 -4.51 -0.08
CA GLN A 297 16.90 -5.16 0.85
C GLN A 297 16.99 -4.49 2.23
N THR A 298 16.38 -3.33 2.45
CA THR A 298 16.52 -2.55 3.70
C THR A 298 15.25 -2.45 4.54
N VAL A 299 14.10 -2.97 4.09
CA VAL A 299 12.79 -2.46 4.51
C VAL A 299 12.38 -2.86 5.94
N VAL A 300 12.32 -1.89 6.85
CA VAL A 300 11.25 -1.73 7.86
C VAL A 300 10.70 -0.33 7.69
N ASN A 301 9.47 -0.22 7.16
CA ASN A 301 8.99 1.00 6.49
C ASN A 301 9.98 1.46 5.39
N PRO A 302 9.59 2.34 4.45
CA PRO A 302 10.60 3.10 3.73
C PRO A 302 11.41 3.88 4.78
N ASP A 303 12.51 3.30 5.23
CA ASP A 303 13.38 3.92 6.23
C ASP A 303 13.71 5.34 5.78
N HIS A 304 13.38 6.32 6.61
CA HIS A 304 13.48 7.75 6.32
C HIS A 304 14.91 8.22 6.00
N HIS A 305 15.91 7.31 6.09
CA HIS A 305 17.32 7.54 5.79
C HIS A 305 17.81 6.89 4.49
N VAL A 306 17.28 5.74 4.07
CA VAL A 306 17.81 4.98 2.92
C VAL A 306 17.34 5.57 1.59
N VAL A 307 16.04 5.84 1.44
CA VAL A 307 15.46 6.40 0.21
C VAL A 307 16.11 7.72 -0.20
N PRO A 308 16.30 8.70 0.72
CA PRO A 308 16.92 9.98 0.37
C PRO A 308 18.42 9.85 0.13
N TYR A 309 19.09 8.96 0.86
CA TYR A 309 20.51 8.71 0.64
C TYR A 309 20.74 8.17 -0.78
N ILE A 310 19.92 7.20 -1.21
CA ILE A 310 19.96 6.68 -2.58
C ILE A 310 19.63 7.78 -3.59
N ALA A 311 18.55 8.55 -3.38
CA ALA A 311 18.18 9.64 -4.28
C ALA A 311 19.27 10.71 -4.40
N ARG A 312 19.96 11.03 -3.29
CA ARG A 312 21.07 11.99 -3.26
C ARG A 312 22.28 11.47 -4.00
N VAL A 313 22.65 10.19 -3.83
CA VAL A 313 23.73 9.55 -4.59
C VAL A 313 23.39 9.48 -6.09
N GLN A 314 22.12 9.30 -6.46
CA GLN A 314 21.71 9.33 -7.88
C GLN A 314 21.91 10.72 -8.49
N LEU A 315 21.60 11.79 -7.75
CA LEU A 315 21.81 13.17 -8.19
C LEU A 315 23.28 13.58 -8.16
N VAL A 316 24.02 13.12 -7.14
CA VAL A 316 25.42 13.46 -6.89
C VAL A 316 26.22 12.16 -6.70
N PRO A 317 26.62 11.49 -7.79
CA PRO A 317 27.28 10.19 -7.70
C PRO A 317 28.63 10.20 -6.97
N SER A 318 29.24 11.38 -6.78
CA SER A 318 30.49 11.57 -6.03
C SER A 318 30.32 11.44 -4.51
N GLU A 319 29.10 11.45 -3.98
CA GLU A 319 28.86 11.19 -2.55
C GLU A 319 29.11 9.73 -2.17
N TRP A 320 29.17 8.82 -3.15
CA TRP A 320 29.53 7.43 -2.89
C TRP A 320 31.04 7.23 -2.84
N THR A 321 31.53 6.62 -1.77
CA THR A 321 32.93 6.26 -1.57
C THR A 321 33.06 4.77 -1.27
N ALA A 322 34.30 4.23 -1.24
CA ALA A 322 34.53 2.84 -0.84
C ALA A 322 33.98 2.54 0.57
N ASP A 323 33.90 3.56 1.43
CA ASP A 323 33.38 3.48 2.80
C ASP A 323 31.85 3.59 2.91
N SER A 324 31.12 3.86 1.82
CA SER A 324 29.65 3.93 1.81
C SER A 324 28.98 2.63 2.23
N VAL A 325 29.68 1.50 2.02
CA VAL A 325 29.28 0.18 2.50
C VAL A 325 30.30 -0.38 3.49
N GLN A 326 29.83 -1.25 4.37
CA GLN A 326 30.64 -1.92 5.38
C GLN A 326 30.34 -3.42 5.42
N PHE A 327 31.39 -4.23 5.53
CA PHE A 327 31.28 -5.65 5.82
C PHE A 327 31.07 -5.87 7.32
N ILE A 328 29.97 -6.53 7.70
CA ILE A 328 29.71 -6.97 9.07
C ILE A 328 29.94 -8.48 9.15
N SER A 329 31.08 -8.88 9.70
CA SER A 329 31.42 -10.29 9.90
C SER A 329 30.46 -10.96 10.87
N ILE A 330 30.05 -12.18 10.56
CA ILE A 330 29.25 -13.02 11.44
C ILE A 330 30.07 -14.25 11.82
N ASN A 331 30.09 -14.55 13.10
CA ASN A 331 30.84 -15.69 13.63
C ASN A 331 29.95 -16.94 13.56
N GLY A 332 30.55 -18.06 13.15
CA GLY A 332 29.92 -19.37 13.14
C GLY A 332 30.97 -20.45 12.97
N SER A 333 30.76 -21.59 13.63
CA SER A 333 31.64 -22.77 13.50
C SER A 333 31.39 -23.52 12.19
N PHE A 334 30.18 -23.39 11.62
CA PHE A 334 29.80 -23.90 10.31
C PHE A 334 28.99 -22.86 9.53
N LEU A 335 28.86 -23.04 8.21
CA LEU A 335 28.11 -22.13 7.34
C LEU A 335 26.66 -21.94 7.81
N THR A 336 25.97 -23.01 8.17
CA THR A 336 24.59 -22.98 8.66
C THR A 336 24.43 -22.17 9.95
N ASP A 337 25.44 -22.18 10.83
CA ASP A 337 25.40 -21.40 12.08
C ASP A 337 25.51 -19.90 11.77
N ALA A 338 26.47 -19.55 10.89
CA ALA A 338 26.65 -18.16 10.47
C ALA A 338 25.41 -17.63 9.70
N LEU A 339 24.83 -18.45 8.82
CA LEU A 339 23.58 -18.12 8.13
C LEU A 339 22.39 -18.00 9.10
N SER A 340 22.39 -18.70 10.24
CA SER A 340 21.36 -18.53 11.29
C SER A 340 21.39 -17.14 11.91
N GLY A 341 22.58 -16.59 12.16
CA GLY A 341 22.73 -15.20 12.58
C GLY A 341 22.22 -14.20 11.54
N LEU A 342 22.39 -14.50 10.25
CA LEU A 342 21.83 -13.69 9.16
C LEU A 342 20.32 -13.78 9.08
N SER A 343 19.77 -14.99 9.17
CA SER A 343 18.33 -15.29 9.14
C SER A 343 17.58 -14.65 10.31
N TYR A 344 18.18 -14.59 11.50
CA TYR A 344 17.57 -13.95 12.67
C TYR A 344 17.18 -12.49 12.42
N TYR A 345 18.09 -11.69 11.87
CA TYR A 345 17.79 -10.29 11.52
C TYR A 345 16.67 -10.20 10.48
N LYS A 346 16.70 -11.03 9.44
CA LYS A 346 15.63 -11.08 8.41
C LYS A 346 14.28 -11.40 9.04
N ILE A 347 14.24 -12.35 9.97
CA ILE A 347 13.03 -12.71 10.72
C ILE A 347 12.53 -11.53 11.56
N GLU A 348 13.40 -10.84 12.28
CA GLU A 348 13.00 -9.64 13.04
C GLU A 348 12.40 -8.57 12.12
N GLN A 349 12.95 -8.38 10.91
CA GLN A 349 12.35 -7.47 9.94
C GLN A 349 10.99 -7.98 9.45
N ILE A 350 10.85 -9.26 9.11
CA ILE A 350 9.57 -9.88 8.71
C ILE A 350 8.51 -9.70 9.81
N LEU A 351 8.85 -10.00 11.06
CA LEU A 351 7.95 -9.87 12.21
C LEU A 351 7.60 -8.40 12.49
N ALA A 352 8.55 -7.48 12.34
CA ALA A 352 8.29 -6.04 12.47
C ALA A 352 7.38 -5.51 11.34
N ARG A 353 7.43 -6.10 10.15
CA ARG A 353 6.56 -5.76 9.02
C ARG A 353 5.13 -6.29 9.18
N ASP A 354 4.95 -7.39 9.88
CA ASP A 354 3.64 -8.02 10.00
C ASP A 354 2.71 -7.19 10.92
N PRO A 355 1.60 -6.64 10.40
CA PRO A 355 0.70 -5.82 11.22
C PRO A 355 0.05 -6.60 12.37
N SER A 356 -0.12 -7.91 12.22
CA SER A 356 -0.70 -8.78 13.23
C SER A 356 0.27 -8.99 14.38
N VAL A 357 1.56 -9.17 14.09
CA VAL A 357 2.61 -9.26 15.12
C VAL A 357 2.78 -7.92 15.83
N SER A 358 2.86 -6.82 15.09
CA SER A 358 2.95 -5.47 15.65
C SER A 358 1.77 -5.16 16.56
N SER A 359 0.54 -5.45 16.13
CA SER A 359 -0.67 -5.30 16.93
C SER A 359 -0.67 -6.21 18.18
N ALA A 360 -0.15 -7.43 18.06
CA ALA A 360 -0.08 -8.38 19.17
C ALA A 360 0.94 -8.00 20.27
N ARG A 361 2.05 -7.35 19.89
CA ARG A 361 3.10 -6.88 20.83
C ARG A 361 2.64 -5.69 21.69
N MET A 362 1.61 -4.97 21.27
CA MET A 362 1.09 -3.78 21.96
C MET A 362 0.24 -4.15 23.19
N GLN A 363 0.92 -4.42 24.32
CA GLN A 363 0.28 -4.84 25.57
C GLN A 363 -0.54 -3.73 26.25
N HIS A 364 -0.25 -2.45 25.98
CA HIS A 364 -0.94 -1.30 26.56
C HIS A 364 -2.30 -0.99 25.93
N VAL A 365 -2.64 -1.67 24.82
CA VAL A 365 -3.90 -1.47 24.09
C VAL A 365 -4.98 -2.36 24.68
N THR A 366 -6.04 -1.74 25.16
CA THR A 366 -7.22 -2.43 25.73
C THR A 366 -8.11 -3.01 24.62
N ASP A 367 -8.91 -4.03 24.94
CA ASP A 367 -9.89 -4.58 23.99
C ASP A 367 -10.90 -3.52 23.54
N GLN A 368 -11.29 -2.63 24.46
CA GLN A 368 -12.16 -1.49 24.15
C GLN A 368 -11.57 -0.59 23.05
N GLN A 369 -10.27 -0.32 23.09
CA GLN A 369 -9.58 0.47 22.06
C GLN A 369 -9.56 -0.26 20.70
N ARG A 370 -9.27 -1.57 20.68
CA ARG A 370 -9.30 -2.36 19.44
C ARG A 370 -10.69 -2.35 18.80
N THR A 371 -11.71 -2.57 19.62
CA THR A 371 -13.12 -2.55 19.22
C THR A 371 -13.55 -1.16 18.72
N ALA A 372 -13.10 -0.09 19.39
CA ALA A 372 -13.36 1.28 18.96
C ALA A 372 -12.74 1.60 17.59
N GLN A 373 -11.52 1.11 17.31
CA GLN A 373 -10.88 1.27 16.00
C GLN A 373 -11.74 0.68 14.87
N VAL A 374 -12.19 -0.57 15.05
CA VAL A 374 -13.05 -1.26 14.07
C VAL A 374 -14.36 -0.51 13.84
N LEU A 375 -14.98 -0.02 14.92
CA LEU A 375 -16.21 0.78 14.83
C LEU A 375 -15.98 2.09 14.06
N LEU A 376 -14.89 2.81 14.32
CA LEU A 376 -14.54 4.05 13.63
C LEU A 376 -14.35 3.81 12.13
N ASP A 377 -13.64 2.76 11.74
CA ASP A 377 -13.45 2.41 10.32
C ASP A 377 -14.78 2.10 9.62
N HIS A 378 -15.65 1.32 10.26
CA HIS A 378 -16.98 1.03 9.73
C HIS A 378 -17.87 2.28 9.61
N ARG A 379 -17.82 3.19 10.58
CA ARG A 379 -18.55 4.47 10.52
C ARG A 379 -18.01 5.38 9.42
N ILE A 380 -16.69 5.44 9.23
CA ILE A 380 -16.07 6.15 8.10
C ILE A 380 -16.53 5.53 6.77
N GLU A 381 -16.56 4.20 6.63
CA GLU A 381 -17.09 3.52 5.44
C GLU A 381 -18.57 3.88 5.18
N ALA A 382 -19.42 3.86 6.21
CA ALA A 382 -20.83 4.21 6.09
C ALA A 382 -21.04 5.68 5.70
N LEU A 383 -20.26 6.60 6.27
CA LEU A 383 -20.30 8.02 5.93
C LEU A 383 -19.84 8.26 4.49
N ASN A 384 -18.78 7.57 4.05
CA ASN A 384 -18.37 7.59 2.64
C ASN A 384 -19.49 7.10 1.72
N ALA A 385 -20.15 5.99 2.07
CA ALA A 385 -21.27 5.48 1.28
C ALA A 385 -22.50 6.42 1.28
N ALA A 386 -22.72 7.16 2.36
CA ALA A 386 -23.75 8.20 2.43
C ALA A 386 -23.36 9.42 1.57
N TYR A 387 -22.09 9.83 1.63
CA TYR A 387 -21.54 10.91 0.83
C TYR A 387 -21.60 10.61 -0.68
N ASP A 388 -21.32 9.38 -1.08
CA ASP A 388 -21.41 8.90 -2.46
C ASP A 388 -22.83 9.06 -3.06
N LYS A 389 -23.89 9.02 -2.25
CA LYS A 389 -25.27 9.18 -2.72
C LYS A 389 -25.56 10.61 -3.20
N PHE A 390 -24.74 11.60 -2.85
CA PHE A 390 -24.86 12.96 -3.36
C PHE A 390 -24.41 13.10 -4.82
N GLY A 391 -23.80 12.06 -5.40
CA GLY A 391 -23.56 11.97 -6.84
C GLY A 391 -22.33 12.71 -7.34
N ILE A 392 -21.45 13.16 -6.45
CA ILE A 392 -20.14 13.67 -6.85
C ILE A 392 -19.29 12.47 -7.29
N THR A 393 -19.07 12.35 -8.60
CA THR A 393 -18.19 11.31 -9.15
C THR A 393 -16.77 11.63 -8.68
N PRO A 394 -15.96 10.66 -8.23
CA PRO A 394 -14.57 10.92 -7.89
C PRO A 394 -13.80 11.39 -9.12
N TRP A 395 -12.87 12.31 -8.96
CA TRP A 395 -12.14 12.90 -10.07
C TRP A 395 -11.44 11.86 -10.97
N ARG A 396 -10.75 10.89 -10.37
CA ARG A 396 -10.11 9.77 -11.11
C ARG A 396 -11.12 8.95 -11.90
N GLU A 397 -12.28 8.68 -11.31
CA GLU A 397 -13.37 7.95 -11.97
C GLU A 397 -13.99 8.78 -13.10
N ALA A 398 -14.12 10.09 -12.93
CA ALA A 398 -14.58 10.99 -13.98
C ALA A 398 -13.59 11.03 -15.16
N ALA A 399 -12.29 11.12 -14.86
CA ALA A 399 -11.22 11.06 -15.86
C ALA A 399 -11.19 9.71 -16.60
N ARG A 400 -11.31 8.60 -15.86
CA ARG A 400 -11.41 7.24 -16.42
C ARG A 400 -12.58 7.15 -17.40
N ARG A 401 -13.78 7.57 -16.99
CA ARG A 401 -14.99 7.52 -17.83
C ARG A 401 -14.88 8.39 -19.07
N GLU A 402 -14.29 9.58 -18.95
CA GLU A 402 -14.06 10.44 -20.09
C GLU A 402 -13.08 9.80 -21.08
N CYS A 403 -11.98 9.23 -20.56
CA CYS A 403 -11.01 8.49 -21.35
C CYS A 403 -11.66 7.31 -22.08
N GLU A 404 -12.42 6.46 -21.37
CA GLU A 404 -13.18 5.34 -21.95
C GLU A 404 -14.15 5.83 -23.03
N ARG A 405 -14.85 6.95 -22.81
CA ARG A 405 -15.80 7.54 -23.76
C ARG A 405 -15.09 7.98 -25.05
N LEU A 406 -13.96 8.68 -24.94
CA LEU A 406 -13.18 9.17 -26.09
C LEU A 406 -12.54 8.03 -26.87
N ILE A 407 -11.94 7.05 -26.18
CA ILE A 407 -11.38 5.87 -26.82
C ILE A 407 -12.48 5.07 -27.52
N THR A 408 -13.62 4.84 -26.87
CA THR A 408 -14.74 4.11 -27.48
C THR A 408 -15.28 4.83 -28.72
N ALA A 409 -15.36 6.16 -28.68
CA ALA A 409 -15.78 6.95 -29.85
C ALA A 409 -14.78 6.81 -31.01
N HIS A 410 -13.48 6.84 -30.72
CA HIS A 410 -12.42 6.65 -31.71
C HIS A 410 -12.43 5.24 -32.31
N LEU A 411 -12.49 4.19 -31.48
CA LEU A 411 -12.58 2.80 -31.96
C LEU A 411 -13.78 2.57 -32.88
N ARG A 412 -14.95 3.13 -32.53
CA ARG A 412 -16.15 3.09 -33.38
C ARG A 412 -15.93 3.80 -34.71
N ALA A 413 -15.30 4.98 -34.71
CA ALA A 413 -14.98 5.72 -35.92
C ALA A 413 -13.98 4.97 -36.82
N SER A 414 -13.06 4.21 -36.22
CA SER A 414 -12.08 3.35 -36.91
C SER A 414 -12.64 1.97 -37.31
N GLY A 415 -13.90 1.66 -37.01
CA GLY A 415 -14.52 0.38 -37.35
C GLY A 415 -14.03 -0.82 -36.52
N ILE A 416 -13.38 -0.57 -35.38
CA ILE A 416 -12.79 -1.60 -34.53
C ILE A 416 -13.78 -1.92 -33.39
N PRO A 417 -14.31 -3.16 -33.31
CA PRO A 417 -15.21 -3.55 -32.24
C PRO A 417 -14.43 -3.79 -30.94
N GLY A 418 -14.82 -3.13 -29.85
CA GLY A 418 -14.20 -3.36 -28.55
C GLY A 418 -14.32 -2.19 -27.59
N SER A 419 -13.76 -2.39 -26.40
CA SER A 419 -13.55 -1.36 -25.38
C SER A 419 -12.16 -1.57 -24.81
N ILE A 420 -11.48 -0.48 -24.47
CA ILE A 420 -10.15 -0.49 -23.89
C ILE A 420 -10.27 0.07 -22.48
N ASP A 421 -9.82 -0.69 -21.47
CA ASP A 421 -9.73 -0.21 -20.09
C ASP A 421 -8.47 0.66 -19.92
N PRO A 422 -8.60 1.98 -19.71
CA PRO A 422 -7.47 2.90 -19.61
C PRO A 422 -6.61 2.70 -18.35
N ASP A 423 -7.11 2.02 -17.31
CA ASP A 423 -6.31 1.73 -16.12
C ASP A 423 -5.22 0.68 -16.39
N THR A 424 -5.35 -0.06 -17.49
CA THR A 424 -4.40 -1.13 -17.86
C THR A 424 -3.51 -0.76 -19.06
N VAL A 425 -3.64 0.48 -19.56
CA VAL A 425 -2.85 1.05 -20.65
C VAL A 425 -1.83 2.02 -20.10
N PHE A 426 -0.59 1.91 -20.56
CA PHE A 426 0.52 2.74 -20.11
C PHE A 426 1.24 3.36 -21.29
N CYS A 427 1.57 4.64 -21.18
CA CYS A 427 2.32 5.39 -22.18
C CYS A 427 3.79 5.49 -21.77
N ASP A 428 4.71 5.17 -22.68
CA ASP A 428 6.12 5.50 -22.54
C ASP A 428 6.37 6.92 -23.06
N LEU A 429 6.55 7.85 -22.12
CA LEU A 429 6.79 9.27 -22.42
C LEU A 429 8.28 9.65 -22.41
N GLU A 430 9.14 8.78 -21.87
CA GLU A 430 10.55 9.07 -21.64
C GLU A 430 11.47 8.35 -22.65
N ASN A 431 11.08 7.15 -23.10
CA ASN A 431 11.86 6.32 -24.01
C ASN A 431 11.07 5.99 -25.29
N ALA A 432 10.77 7.02 -26.09
CA ALA A 432 9.96 6.90 -27.32
C ALA A 432 10.52 5.91 -28.39
N THR A 433 11.72 5.37 -28.20
CA THR A 433 12.42 4.49 -29.14
C THR A 433 13.05 3.24 -28.49
N ALA A 434 12.76 2.93 -27.22
CA ALA A 434 13.37 1.76 -26.58
C ALA A 434 12.75 0.45 -27.11
N GLU A 435 13.54 -0.32 -27.87
CA GLU A 435 13.27 -1.73 -28.18
C GLU A 435 13.50 -2.56 -26.91
N GLY A 436 12.50 -2.61 -26.02
CA GLY A 436 12.54 -3.38 -24.79
C GLY A 436 11.13 -3.74 -24.30
N GLN A 437 11.03 -4.78 -23.46
CA GLN A 437 9.73 -5.14 -22.86
C GLN A 437 9.33 -4.10 -21.80
N PRO A 438 8.06 -3.64 -21.78
CA PRO A 438 7.59 -2.62 -20.83
C PRO A 438 7.55 -3.14 -19.38
N ASP A 439 8.15 -2.40 -18.44
CA ASP A 439 8.06 -2.69 -16.99
C ASP A 439 6.83 -2.00 -16.39
N PHE A 440 5.77 -2.74 -16.07
CA PHE A 440 4.55 -2.18 -15.45
C PHE A 440 4.66 -1.97 -13.93
N GLY A 441 5.88 -1.96 -13.42
CA GLY A 441 6.21 -2.01 -12.03
C GLY A 441 5.86 -0.84 -11.13
N ARG A 442 6.06 -1.03 -9.83
CA ARG A 442 5.96 0.05 -8.81
C ARG A 442 6.87 1.28 -9.11
N TYR A 443 7.90 1.11 -9.93
CA TYR A 443 8.86 2.16 -10.31
C TYR A 443 8.91 2.37 -11.83
N THR A 444 7.86 1.93 -12.52
CA THR A 444 7.66 2.21 -13.94
C THR A 444 7.81 3.70 -14.22
N THR A 445 8.55 4.04 -15.27
CA THR A 445 8.52 5.39 -15.87
C THR A 445 7.26 5.57 -16.72
N LEU A 446 6.66 4.47 -17.19
CA LEU A 446 5.41 4.47 -17.95
C LEU A 446 4.30 5.10 -17.12
N LYS A 447 3.48 5.93 -17.75
CA LYS A 447 2.35 6.59 -17.10
C LYS A 447 1.05 5.89 -17.47
N CYS A 448 0.24 5.53 -16.47
CA CYS A 448 -1.10 4.99 -16.68
C CYS A 448 -1.95 6.01 -17.46
N LEU A 449 -2.73 5.54 -18.43
CA LEU A 449 -3.52 6.40 -19.31
C LEU A 449 -4.59 7.17 -18.54
N THR A 450 -5.28 6.55 -17.58
CA THR A 450 -6.21 7.27 -16.68
C THR A 450 -5.50 8.37 -15.91
N ASP A 451 -4.30 8.09 -15.41
CA ASP A 451 -3.53 9.08 -14.66
C ASP A 451 -3.10 10.23 -15.58
N LEU A 452 -2.72 9.96 -16.85
CA LEU A 452 -2.45 11.01 -17.84
C LEU A 452 -3.67 11.85 -18.17
N PHE A 453 -4.86 11.28 -18.22
CA PHE A 453 -6.10 12.04 -18.39
C PHE A 453 -6.40 12.91 -17.17
N MET A 454 -6.27 12.34 -15.98
CA MET A 454 -6.37 13.07 -14.71
C MET A 454 -5.42 14.26 -14.72
N VAL A 455 -4.17 14.01 -15.08
CA VAL A 455 -3.10 14.99 -15.17
C VAL A 455 -3.42 16.03 -16.25
N GLY A 456 -3.82 15.66 -17.46
CA GLY A 456 -3.99 16.62 -18.56
C GLY A 456 -2.66 17.20 -19.05
N TYR A 457 -2.60 17.63 -20.32
CA TYR A 457 -1.37 18.02 -21.03
C TYR A 457 -0.52 19.08 -20.29
N SER A 458 0.76 18.77 -20.03
CA SER A 458 1.72 19.65 -19.35
C SER A 458 3.08 19.71 -20.07
N GLU A 459 3.51 20.87 -20.57
CA GLU A 459 4.84 21.05 -21.19
C GLU A 459 6.01 21.02 -20.19
N GLU A 460 5.74 21.32 -18.92
CA GLU A 460 6.78 21.44 -17.89
C GLU A 460 7.14 20.10 -17.24
N GLU A 461 6.24 19.12 -17.27
CA GLU A 461 6.42 17.84 -16.57
C GLU A 461 6.58 16.63 -17.49
N TYR A 462 6.03 16.65 -18.71
CA TYR A 462 6.24 15.59 -19.70
C TYR A 462 5.90 16.09 -21.11
N ALA A 463 6.81 15.95 -22.07
CA ALA A 463 6.49 16.22 -23.47
C ALA A 463 5.86 14.96 -24.08
N PHE A 464 4.59 15.02 -24.52
CA PHE A 464 4.01 13.94 -25.33
C PHE A 464 4.78 13.86 -26.65
N HIS A 465 5.72 12.91 -26.71
CA HIS A 465 6.38 12.62 -27.97
C HIS A 465 5.35 11.98 -28.91
N PRO A 466 5.22 12.42 -30.18
CA PRO A 466 4.27 11.84 -31.12
C PRO A 466 4.46 10.33 -31.35
N ALA A 467 5.70 9.87 -31.14
CA ALA A 467 6.09 8.45 -31.19
C ALA A 467 6.05 7.74 -29.82
N ALA A 468 5.39 8.31 -28.80
CA ALA A 468 5.21 7.64 -27.52
C ALA A 468 4.51 6.29 -27.74
N THR A 469 5.13 5.22 -27.25
CA THR A 469 4.61 3.86 -27.42
C THR A 469 3.59 3.56 -26.33
N LEU A 470 2.52 2.86 -26.71
CA LEU A 470 1.45 2.45 -25.82
C LEU A 470 1.57 0.96 -25.53
N HIS A 471 1.49 0.61 -24.25
CA HIS A 471 1.60 -0.76 -23.80
C HIS A 471 0.37 -1.17 -23.00
N SER A 472 -0.09 -2.42 -23.20
CA SER A 472 -1.15 -3.00 -22.37
C SER A 472 -0.58 -3.98 -21.38
N SER A 473 -0.87 -3.77 -20.10
CA SER A 473 -0.49 -4.69 -19.01
C SER A 473 -1.29 -6.01 -19.01
N ILE A 474 -2.34 -6.11 -19.82
CA ILE A 474 -3.20 -7.31 -19.94
C ILE A 474 -3.34 -7.79 -21.39
N GLY A 475 -2.56 -7.23 -22.34
CA GLY A 475 -2.60 -7.60 -23.75
C GLY A 475 -3.83 -7.13 -24.53
N GLN A 476 -4.44 -5.99 -24.17
CA GLN A 476 -5.47 -5.34 -24.98
C GLN A 476 -4.91 -4.94 -26.36
N ASP A 477 -5.73 -5.02 -27.39
CA ASP A 477 -5.39 -4.52 -28.72
C ASP A 477 -5.37 -2.99 -28.72
N LEU A 478 -4.18 -2.41 -28.85
CA LEU A 478 -3.96 -0.96 -28.89
C LEU A 478 -3.61 -0.45 -30.29
N SER A 479 -3.73 -1.28 -31.34
CA SER A 479 -3.34 -0.93 -32.71
C SER A 479 -4.05 0.31 -33.26
N ALA A 480 -5.23 0.63 -32.74
CA ALA A 480 -6.02 1.80 -33.09
C ALA A 480 -5.57 3.10 -32.38
N LEU A 481 -4.74 2.98 -31.35
CA LEU A 481 -4.28 4.08 -30.51
C LEU A 481 -2.81 4.39 -30.79
N SER A 482 -2.47 5.68 -30.77
CA SER A 482 -1.09 6.15 -30.83
C SER A 482 -0.88 7.26 -29.80
N GLY A 483 0.37 7.54 -29.44
CA GLY A 483 0.70 8.66 -28.54
C GLY A 483 0.11 9.98 -29.02
N ALA A 484 0.13 10.25 -30.32
CA ALA A 484 -0.47 11.45 -30.92
C ALA A 484 -2.01 11.51 -30.78
N ILE A 485 -2.70 10.37 -30.93
CA ILE A 485 -4.15 10.29 -30.74
C ILE A 485 -4.50 10.54 -29.28
N VAL A 486 -3.76 9.92 -28.35
CA VAL A 486 -3.93 10.12 -26.91
C VAL A 486 -3.68 11.58 -26.51
N ASP A 487 -2.60 12.19 -27.01
CA ASP A 487 -2.30 13.61 -26.79
C ASP A 487 -3.44 14.50 -27.31
N SER A 488 -3.96 14.23 -28.51
CA SER A 488 -5.10 14.96 -29.08
C SER A 488 -6.37 14.82 -28.25
N MET A 489 -6.69 13.61 -27.76
CA MET A 489 -7.86 13.36 -26.91
C MET A 489 -7.75 14.10 -25.58
N ILE A 490 -6.56 14.05 -24.95
CA ILE A 490 -6.29 14.78 -23.72
C ILE A 490 -6.48 16.27 -24.01
N ARG A 491 -5.79 16.84 -25.02
CA ARG A 491 -5.87 18.25 -25.39
C ARG A 491 -7.27 18.73 -25.80
N GLY A 492 -8.09 17.86 -26.36
CA GLY A 492 -9.44 18.17 -26.83
C GLY A 492 -10.53 18.03 -25.76
N SER A 493 -10.25 17.40 -24.62
CA SER A 493 -11.27 17.13 -23.61
C SER A 493 -11.50 18.32 -22.68
N ASN A 494 -12.77 18.70 -22.51
CA ASN A 494 -13.21 19.75 -21.58
C ASN A 494 -13.77 19.17 -20.26
N TYR A 495 -13.50 17.89 -19.97
CA TYR A 495 -14.15 17.20 -18.85
C TYR A 495 -13.84 17.82 -17.48
N ALA A 496 -12.70 18.51 -17.36
CA ALA A 496 -12.35 19.25 -16.15
C ALA A 496 -13.36 20.37 -15.86
N ASP A 497 -13.66 21.24 -16.82
CA ASP A 497 -14.62 22.33 -16.66
C ASP A 497 -16.06 21.80 -16.45
N GLU A 498 -16.41 20.71 -17.13
CA GLU A 498 -17.70 20.04 -16.94
C GLU A 498 -17.84 19.44 -15.53
N TYR A 499 -16.79 18.78 -15.03
CA TYR A 499 -16.73 18.26 -13.68
C TYR A 499 -16.83 19.37 -12.64
N LEU A 500 -16.14 20.49 -12.86
CA LEU A 500 -16.19 21.66 -11.98
C LEU A 500 -17.57 22.31 -11.96
N THR A 501 -18.23 22.38 -13.11
CA THR A 501 -19.60 22.86 -13.23
C THR A 501 -20.55 21.94 -12.46
N GLN A 502 -20.38 20.62 -12.56
CA GLN A 502 -21.15 19.64 -11.79
C GLN A 502 -20.88 19.78 -10.28
N LEU A 503 -19.60 19.88 -9.88
CA LEU A 503 -19.21 20.04 -8.49
C LEU A 503 -19.82 21.31 -7.88
N ARG A 504 -19.81 22.44 -8.60
CA ARG A 504 -20.47 23.69 -8.18
C ARG A 504 -21.98 23.50 -8.00
N ARG A 505 -22.67 22.88 -8.96
CA ARG A 505 -24.11 22.61 -8.88
C ARG A 505 -24.49 21.69 -7.71
N HIS A 506 -23.65 20.69 -7.40
CA HIS A 506 -23.92 19.72 -6.34
C HIS A 506 -23.52 20.22 -4.95
N THR A 507 -22.49 21.06 -4.88
CA THR A 507 -21.94 21.55 -3.62
C THR A 507 -22.51 22.91 -3.23
N TRP A 508 -23.18 23.66 -4.11
CA TRP A 508 -23.77 24.97 -3.80
C TRP A 508 -25.22 25.03 -4.27
N SER A 509 -26.14 25.41 -3.38
CA SER A 509 -27.56 25.63 -3.71
C SER A 509 -27.81 27.01 -4.33
N ILE A 510 -29.06 27.33 -4.69
CA ILE A 510 -29.51 28.66 -5.15
C ILE A 510 -29.08 29.79 -4.17
N SER A 511 -28.83 29.47 -2.90
CA SER A 511 -28.40 30.42 -1.88
C SER A 511 -26.89 30.68 -1.82
N ASN A 512 -26.08 30.15 -2.75
CA ASN A 512 -24.62 30.18 -2.69
C ASN A 512 -24.05 29.60 -1.37
N SER A 513 -24.58 28.47 -0.90
CA SER A 513 -24.04 27.75 0.26
C SER A 513 -24.25 26.24 0.12
N PRO A 514 -23.37 25.42 0.72
CA PRO A 514 -23.51 23.97 0.64
C PRO A 514 -24.71 23.41 1.38
N PRO A 515 -25.30 22.30 0.89
CA PRO A 515 -26.37 21.62 1.60
C PRO A 515 -25.91 21.22 3.01
N LYS A 516 -26.68 21.60 4.04
CA LYS A 516 -26.35 21.30 5.45
C LYS A 516 -26.04 19.83 5.71
N THR A 517 -26.74 18.93 5.02
CA THR A 517 -26.52 17.48 5.12
C THR A 517 -25.12 17.06 4.63
N ILE A 518 -24.61 17.66 3.56
CA ILE A 518 -23.24 17.37 3.05
C ILE A 518 -22.20 17.85 4.05
N VAL A 519 -22.38 19.08 4.57
CA VAL A 519 -21.50 19.67 5.58
C VAL A 519 -21.47 18.80 6.84
N ALA A 520 -22.65 18.33 7.29
CA ALA A 520 -22.75 17.47 8.46
C ALA A 520 -22.07 16.10 8.25
N LEU A 521 -22.23 15.48 7.08
CA LEU A 521 -21.55 14.21 6.74
C LEU A 521 -20.03 14.38 6.68
N PHE A 522 -19.55 15.48 6.09
CA PHE A 522 -18.13 15.83 6.08
C PHE A 522 -17.61 16.01 7.51
N SER A 523 -18.27 16.86 8.31
CA SER A 523 -17.93 17.13 9.71
C SER A 523 -17.81 15.84 10.53
N ARG A 524 -18.83 14.96 10.43
CA ARG A 524 -18.83 13.68 11.15
C ARG A 524 -17.70 12.76 10.72
N LYS A 525 -17.40 12.74 9.44
CA LYS A 525 -16.31 11.93 8.90
C LYS A 525 -14.96 12.44 9.39
N THR A 526 -14.72 13.75 9.34
CA THR A 526 -13.51 14.38 9.86
C THR A 526 -13.33 14.07 11.35
N HIS A 527 -14.40 14.15 12.13
CA HIS A 527 -14.41 13.74 13.54
C HIS A 527 -13.94 12.29 13.72
N TYR A 528 -14.51 11.32 13.01
CA TYR A 528 -14.11 9.91 13.14
C TYR A 528 -12.71 9.62 12.59
N GLN A 529 -12.30 10.28 11.50
CA GLN A 529 -10.94 10.15 10.97
C GLN A 529 -9.90 10.63 11.97
N MET A 530 -10.07 11.83 12.55
CA MET A 530 -9.15 12.34 13.56
C MET A 530 -9.12 11.48 14.82
N ARG A 531 -10.27 10.91 15.25
CA ARG A 531 -10.31 9.99 16.39
C ARG A 531 -9.61 8.67 16.11
N ARG A 532 -9.78 8.11 14.91
CA ARG A 532 -9.08 6.90 14.48
C ARG A 532 -7.58 7.16 14.44
N ASP A 533 -7.17 8.26 13.84
CA ASP A 533 -5.77 8.62 13.67
C ASP A 533 -5.10 8.92 15.02
N ALA A 534 -5.81 9.55 15.96
CA ALA A 534 -5.34 9.75 17.33
C ALA A 534 -5.17 8.40 18.06
N LEU A 535 -6.09 7.46 17.83
CA LEU A 535 -6.00 6.12 18.38
C LEU A 535 -4.82 5.36 17.77
N ASP A 536 -4.58 5.47 16.48
CA ASP A 536 -3.44 4.85 15.80
C ASP A 536 -2.10 5.36 16.34
N GLU A 537 -1.97 6.67 16.60
CA GLU A 537 -0.78 7.27 17.23
C GLU A 537 -0.60 6.82 18.68
N TYR A 538 -1.67 6.70 19.46
CA TYR A 538 -1.63 6.16 20.82
C TYR A 538 -1.22 4.68 20.85
N VAL A 539 -1.83 3.88 19.98
CA VAL A 539 -1.52 2.45 19.79
C VAL A 539 -0.06 2.28 19.39
N ALA A 540 0.46 3.16 18.53
CA ALA A 540 1.87 3.19 18.15
C ALA A 540 2.82 3.76 19.23
N GLY A 541 2.31 4.17 20.38
CA GLY A 541 3.11 4.72 21.49
C GLY A 541 3.63 6.14 21.26
N ARG A 542 3.11 6.85 20.26
CA ARG A 542 3.52 8.22 19.91
C ARG A 542 2.72 9.29 20.66
N LEU A 543 1.58 8.91 21.26
CA LEU A 543 0.83 9.72 22.21
C LEU A 543 0.79 9.04 23.57
N ALA A 544 1.02 9.81 24.64
CA ALA A 544 0.77 9.36 26.01
C ALA A 544 -0.76 9.31 26.28
N LEU A 545 -1.18 8.47 27.23
CA LEU A 545 -2.62 8.27 27.54
C LEU A 545 -3.36 9.58 27.85
N ASP A 546 -2.79 10.44 28.70
CA ASP A 546 -3.41 11.72 29.06
C ASP A 546 -3.55 12.67 27.87
N GLN A 547 -2.53 12.69 26.99
CA GLN A 547 -2.54 13.52 25.79
C GLN A 547 -3.54 12.99 24.75
N TYR A 548 -3.63 11.67 24.60
CA TYR A 548 -4.66 11.01 23.78
C TYR A 548 -6.07 11.34 24.28
N ASN A 549 -6.33 11.22 25.59
CA ASN A 549 -7.63 11.52 26.18
C ASN A 549 -8.02 13.00 26.00
N TRP A 550 -7.06 13.92 26.19
CA TRP A 550 -7.26 15.34 25.92
C TRP A 550 -7.60 15.59 24.45
N LEU A 551 -6.86 15.00 23.52
CA LEU A 551 -7.06 15.15 22.09
C LEU A 551 -8.43 14.60 21.64
N VAL A 552 -8.84 13.44 22.15
CA VAL A 552 -10.17 12.86 21.88
C VAL A 552 -11.29 13.78 22.37
N ARG A 553 -11.15 14.37 23.56
CA ARG A 553 -12.12 15.35 24.09
C ARG A 553 -12.16 16.62 23.23
N MET A 554 -11.00 17.10 22.79
CA MET A 554 -10.90 18.25 21.89
C MET A 554 -11.61 17.98 20.55
N ILE A 555 -11.37 16.82 19.93
CA ILE A 555 -12.03 16.41 18.68
C ILE A 555 -13.55 16.25 18.87
N ALA A 556 -14.00 15.77 20.04
CA ALA A 556 -15.42 15.64 20.34
C ALA A 556 -16.15 16.98 20.51
N GLY A 557 -15.49 17.98 21.11
CA GLY A 557 -16.07 19.32 21.24
C GLY A 557 -16.18 20.09 19.92
N LEU A 558 -15.41 19.70 18.89
CA LEU A 558 -15.43 20.33 17.56
C LEU A 558 -16.51 19.77 16.62
N ASP A 559 -17.20 18.69 16.99
CA ASP A 559 -18.27 18.08 16.17
C ASP A 559 -19.59 18.82 16.36
N GLY A 560 -19.86 19.81 15.51
CA GLY A 560 -21.10 20.58 15.50
C GLY A 560 -22.30 19.85 14.88
N SER A 561 -22.09 18.64 14.33
CA SER A 561 -23.13 17.92 13.57
C SER A 561 -24.13 17.20 14.47
N ILE A 562 -23.85 17.12 15.78
CA ILE A 562 -24.72 16.58 16.82
C ILE A 562 -25.56 17.70 17.43
N VAL A 563 -26.89 17.59 17.39
CA VAL A 563 -27.78 18.51 18.12
C VAL A 563 -27.56 18.37 19.62
N GLY A 564 -27.30 19.49 20.30
CA GLY A 564 -27.09 19.53 21.74
C GLY A 564 -25.73 19.01 22.19
N ASN A 565 -24.70 19.00 21.33
CA ASN A 565 -23.33 18.75 21.78
C ASN A 565 -22.93 19.80 22.84
N THR A 566 -22.66 19.34 24.05
CA THR A 566 -22.28 20.15 25.22
C THR A 566 -20.81 19.94 25.61
N VAL A 567 -20.06 19.16 24.82
CA VAL A 567 -18.65 18.89 25.12
C VAL A 567 -17.83 20.16 24.91
N GLU A 568 -17.36 20.75 25.99
CA GLU A 568 -16.45 21.89 25.93
C GLU A 568 -15.06 21.47 25.41
N THR A 569 -14.51 22.28 24.51
CA THR A 569 -13.17 22.11 23.95
C THR A 569 -12.09 22.56 24.94
N PRO A 570 -11.17 21.70 25.40
CA PRO A 570 -10.08 22.03 26.33
C PRO A 570 -8.90 22.73 25.62
N GLY A 571 -9.21 23.78 24.85
CA GLY A 571 -8.25 24.47 23.98
C GLY A 571 -8.89 25.13 22.76
N THR A 572 -8.05 25.49 21.79
CA THR A 572 -8.45 26.12 20.53
C THR A 572 -7.94 25.32 19.32
N PHE A 573 -8.67 25.42 18.22
CA PHE A 573 -8.38 24.70 16.98
C PHE A 573 -8.12 25.68 15.83
N HIS A 574 -7.03 25.46 15.09
CA HIS A 574 -6.58 26.40 14.06
C HIS A 574 -6.12 25.68 12.79
N ARG A 575 -6.06 26.41 11.69
CA ARG A 575 -5.37 25.97 10.46
C ARG A 575 -3.91 26.40 10.52
N LEU A 576 -3.03 25.57 9.95
CA LEU A 576 -1.60 25.90 9.84
C LEU A 576 -1.36 27.03 8.83
N VAL A 577 -0.47 27.97 9.17
CA VAL A 577 -0.08 29.09 8.30
C VAL A 577 1.45 29.16 8.18
N MET A 578 1.96 29.29 6.96
CA MET A 578 3.37 29.58 6.66
C MET A 578 3.43 30.78 5.70
N GLU A 579 4.31 31.76 5.91
CA GLU A 579 4.39 33.00 5.08
C GLU A 579 3.03 33.69 4.86
N HIS A 580 2.18 33.73 5.90
CA HIS A 580 0.80 34.26 5.81
C HIS A 580 -0.12 33.51 4.82
N LYS A 581 0.28 32.32 4.36
CA LYS A 581 -0.52 31.42 3.51
C LYS A 581 -0.99 30.24 4.34
N THR A 582 -2.30 29.97 4.27
CA THR A 582 -2.89 28.83 4.99
C THR A 582 -2.64 27.54 4.20
N LEU A 583 -2.23 26.49 4.90
CA LEU A 583 -2.10 25.15 4.33
C LEU A 583 -3.39 24.37 4.60
N VAL A 584 -3.90 23.70 3.56
CA VAL A 584 -5.14 22.89 3.62
C VAL A 584 -4.85 21.55 4.29
N ASP A 585 -5.84 21.01 4.99
CA ASP A 585 -5.80 19.70 5.67
C ASP A 585 -4.67 19.54 6.70
N ILE A 586 -4.10 20.64 7.21
CA ILE A 586 -3.19 20.64 8.35
C ILE A 586 -3.76 21.55 9.43
N TYR A 587 -3.97 20.98 10.60
CA TYR A 587 -4.62 21.68 11.70
C TYR A 587 -3.80 21.61 12.98
N LEU A 588 -3.95 22.63 13.81
CA LEU A 588 -3.25 22.81 15.07
C LEU A 588 -4.26 22.76 16.22
N PHE A 589 -4.03 21.83 17.16
CA PHE A 589 -4.73 21.71 18.43
C PHE A 589 -3.88 22.39 19.51
N LYS A 590 -4.35 23.53 20.00
CA LYS A 590 -3.67 24.32 21.02
C LYS A 590 -4.34 24.10 22.38
N PRO A 591 -3.65 23.55 23.38
CA PRO A 591 -4.22 23.36 24.71
C PRO A 591 -4.53 24.69 25.41
N ASP A 592 -5.52 24.67 26.29
CA ASP A 592 -5.73 25.75 27.26
C ASP A 592 -4.61 25.80 28.33
N ALA A 593 -4.69 26.78 29.24
CA ALA A 593 -3.69 26.95 30.30
C ALA A 593 -3.57 25.74 31.24
N THR A 594 -4.66 24.98 31.46
CA THR A 594 -4.67 23.80 32.34
C THR A 594 -4.02 22.57 31.68
N HIS A 595 -3.96 22.57 30.35
CA HIS A 595 -3.40 21.49 29.53
C HIS A 595 -2.10 21.88 28.79
N ALA A 596 -1.51 23.05 29.10
CA ALA A 596 -0.35 23.61 28.41
C ALA A 596 0.86 22.65 28.30
N ARG A 597 1.00 21.72 29.25
CA ARG A 597 2.06 20.69 29.26
C ARG A 597 2.07 19.77 28.02
N PHE A 598 0.96 19.66 27.30
CA PHE A 598 0.87 18.80 26.11
C PHE A 598 1.51 19.43 24.86
N GLY A 599 1.74 20.75 24.88
CA GLY A 599 2.19 21.49 23.70
C GLY A 599 1.14 21.54 22.59
N THR A 600 1.40 22.35 21.56
CA THR A 600 0.55 22.39 20.37
C THR A 600 0.77 21.11 19.54
N LEU A 601 -0.30 20.37 19.27
CA LEU A 601 -0.26 19.25 18.33
C LEU A 601 -0.72 19.67 16.94
N ALA A 602 0.03 19.25 15.92
CA ALA A 602 -0.32 19.38 14.52
C ALA A 602 -0.82 18.06 13.97
N TYR A 603 -2.01 18.07 13.39
CA TYR A 603 -2.57 16.95 12.64
C TYR A 603 -2.16 17.05 11.18
N THR A 604 -1.41 16.05 10.74
CA THR A 604 -0.85 15.91 9.40
C THR A 604 -1.32 14.58 8.79
N PRO A 605 -2.57 14.51 8.30
CA PRO A 605 -3.12 13.31 7.70
C PRO A 605 -2.33 12.94 6.44
N ASP A 606 -2.17 11.64 6.20
CA ASP A 606 -1.46 11.08 5.03
C ASP A 606 -0.01 11.57 4.88
N ALA A 607 0.64 11.95 5.98
CA ALA A 607 2.04 12.38 5.95
C ALA A 607 2.96 11.24 5.48
N PRO A 608 3.87 11.49 4.50
CA PRO A 608 4.79 10.48 3.99
C PRO A 608 5.70 9.86 5.04
N ASP A 609 5.97 10.59 6.13
CA ASP A 609 6.77 10.09 7.23
C ASP A 609 5.99 9.21 8.22
N GLY A 610 4.68 9.01 8.02
CA GLY A 610 3.83 8.12 8.81
C GLY A 610 3.34 8.70 10.14
N HIS A 611 3.67 9.95 10.46
CA HIS A 611 3.20 10.63 11.67
C HIS A 611 1.90 11.40 11.40
N LEU A 612 0.81 10.99 12.03
CA LEU A 612 -0.50 11.62 11.90
C LEU A 612 -0.64 12.82 12.84
N PHE A 613 -0.01 12.76 14.01
CA PHE A 613 0.08 13.86 14.97
C PHE A 613 1.56 14.13 15.32
N ARG A 614 1.95 15.40 15.40
CA ARG A 614 3.32 15.83 15.74
C ARG A 614 3.32 17.14 16.52
N GLN A 615 4.42 17.47 17.19
CA GLN A 615 4.55 18.78 17.85
C GLN A 615 4.69 19.90 16.81
N GLU A 616 4.30 21.12 17.17
CA GLU A 616 4.38 22.30 16.28
C GLU A 616 5.80 22.54 15.76
N ASP A 617 6.82 22.39 16.61
CA ASP A 617 8.23 22.52 16.21
C ASP A 617 8.69 21.39 15.26
N ASP A 618 8.07 20.21 15.35
CA ASP A 618 8.39 19.08 14.49
C ASP A 618 7.89 19.26 13.05
N ILE A 619 6.96 20.19 12.80
CA ILE A 619 6.53 20.54 11.43
C ILE A 619 7.73 21.03 10.64
N VAL A 620 8.47 21.99 11.18
CA VAL A 620 9.62 22.60 10.49
C VAL A 620 10.77 21.60 10.35
N ARG A 621 11.05 20.83 11.40
CA ARG A 621 12.05 19.75 11.35
C ARG A 621 11.67 18.65 10.38
N SER A 622 10.38 18.44 10.16
CA SER A 622 9.91 17.42 9.23
C SER A 622 10.07 17.81 7.77
N VAL A 623 10.27 19.09 7.42
CA VAL A 623 10.43 19.48 5.99
C VAL A 623 11.61 18.77 5.32
N SER A 624 12.71 18.56 6.05
CA SER A 624 13.88 17.81 5.57
C SER A 624 13.66 16.29 5.53
N ARG A 625 12.53 15.79 6.05
CA ARG A 625 12.17 14.38 5.96
C ARG A 625 11.61 14.07 4.56
N PRO A 626 11.75 12.83 4.10
CA PRO A 626 11.49 12.50 2.69
C PRO A 626 10.02 12.67 2.34
N GLY A 627 9.75 13.32 1.21
CA GLY A 627 8.38 13.60 0.76
C GLY A 627 7.65 14.69 1.56
N MET A 628 8.16 15.13 2.72
CA MET A 628 7.48 16.11 3.56
C MET A 628 7.53 17.53 2.98
N ASN A 629 8.63 17.94 2.33
CA ASN A 629 8.66 19.18 1.55
C ASN A 629 7.49 19.22 0.55
N ARG A 630 7.38 18.18 -0.30
CA ARG A 630 6.29 18.04 -1.26
C ARG A 630 4.91 17.99 -0.59
N TYR A 631 4.78 17.28 0.53
CA TYR A 631 3.55 17.20 1.32
C TYR A 631 3.02 18.58 1.75
N TYR A 632 3.89 19.46 2.23
CA TYR A 632 3.53 20.84 2.62
C TYR A 632 3.28 21.73 1.39
N TYR A 633 4.09 21.58 0.35
CA TYR A 633 3.93 22.31 -0.91
C TYR A 633 2.58 22.04 -1.58
N ASP A 634 2.19 20.76 -1.65
CA ASP A 634 0.93 20.32 -2.28
C ASP A 634 -0.29 20.80 -1.46
N ARG A 635 -0.12 21.19 -0.18
CA ARG A 635 -1.20 21.72 0.67
C ARG A 635 -1.34 23.25 0.65
N ALA A 636 -0.41 23.96 0.02
CA ALA A 636 -0.51 25.41 -0.18
C ALA A 636 -1.36 25.74 -1.41
N ASN A 637 -2.18 26.80 -1.36
CA ASN A 637 -2.88 27.38 -2.53
C ASN A 637 -1.93 27.64 -3.72
N PHE A 638 -2.44 27.62 -4.95
CA PHE A 638 -1.62 27.71 -6.16
C PHE A 638 -0.96 29.08 -6.22
N ARG A 639 -1.71 30.14 -5.88
CA ARG A 639 -1.16 31.50 -5.73
C ARG A 639 -0.17 31.61 -4.55
N ALA A 640 -0.18 30.67 -3.60
CA ALA A 640 0.74 30.62 -2.47
C ALA A 640 2.01 29.81 -2.76
N GLN A 641 2.00 28.89 -3.71
CA GLN A 641 3.11 27.98 -3.99
C GLN A 641 4.38 28.70 -4.43
N GLY A 642 4.27 29.81 -5.17
CA GLY A 642 5.43 30.65 -5.53
C GLY A 642 6.14 31.27 -4.32
N THR A 643 5.44 31.42 -3.19
CA THR A 643 6.02 31.90 -1.92
C THR A 643 6.48 30.74 -1.04
N ILE A 644 5.68 29.67 -0.96
CA ILE A 644 5.93 28.52 -0.09
C ILE A 644 7.09 27.64 -0.60
N GLY A 645 7.20 27.41 -1.90
CA GLY A 645 8.27 26.57 -2.48
C GLY A 645 9.68 27.01 -2.06
N PRO A 646 10.06 28.30 -2.28
CA PRO A 646 11.35 28.81 -1.84
C PRO A 646 11.59 28.74 -0.33
N LEU A 647 10.53 28.90 0.49
CA LEU A 647 10.65 28.70 1.94
C LEU A 647 10.98 27.23 2.25
N LEU A 648 10.21 26.29 1.71
CA LEU A 648 10.40 24.86 1.99
C LEU A 648 11.77 24.37 1.54
N GLN A 649 12.30 24.87 0.42
CA GLN A 649 13.66 24.57 -0.03
C GLN A 649 14.73 25.02 0.99
N LYS A 650 14.54 26.19 1.63
CA LYS A 650 15.43 26.65 2.71
C LYS A 650 15.29 25.75 3.94
N LEU A 651 14.05 25.42 4.32
CA LEU A 651 13.75 24.59 5.49
C LEU A 651 14.23 23.14 5.34
N GLU A 652 14.29 22.63 4.11
CA GLU A 652 14.85 21.31 3.80
C GLU A 652 16.35 21.24 4.08
N GLN A 653 17.08 22.34 3.86
CA GLN A 653 18.52 22.43 4.16
C GLN A 653 18.79 22.70 5.63
N SER A 654 17.96 23.54 6.27
CA SER A 654 18.09 23.88 7.68
C SER A 654 16.78 24.42 8.24
N PRO A 655 16.38 24.03 9.48
CA PRO A 655 15.22 24.62 10.15
C PRO A 655 15.42 26.10 10.54
N MET A 656 16.62 26.67 10.30
CA MET A 656 16.96 28.06 10.57
C MET A 656 16.72 28.96 9.34
N VAL A 657 15.96 30.04 9.54
CA VAL A 657 15.81 31.13 8.56
C VAL A 657 16.35 32.40 9.19
N GLY A 658 17.39 32.99 8.57
CA GLY A 658 18.03 34.21 9.09
C GLY A 658 18.55 34.05 10.53
N ASN A 659 19.16 32.92 10.85
CA ASN A 659 19.67 32.53 12.19
C ASN A 659 18.62 32.31 13.29
N THR A 660 17.34 32.22 12.94
CA THR A 660 16.27 31.89 13.90
C THR A 660 15.51 30.64 13.48
N PHE A 661 15.08 29.83 14.44
CA PHE A 661 14.22 28.67 14.15
C PHE A 661 12.90 29.18 13.57
N TYR A 662 12.54 28.73 12.38
CA TYR A 662 11.30 29.15 11.74
C TYR A 662 10.11 28.72 12.61
N LYS A 663 9.19 29.65 12.88
CA LYS A 663 7.97 29.33 13.63
C LYS A 663 6.79 29.40 12.70
N VAL A 664 6.03 28.31 12.65
CA VAL A 664 4.76 28.30 11.92
C VAL A 664 3.76 29.22 12.62
N ALA A 665 2.86 29.79 11.84
CA ALA A 665 1.74 30.58 12.33
C ALA A 665 0.45 29.75 12.32
N HIS A 666 -0.62 30.34 12.83
CA HIS A 666 -1.93 29.72 12.89
C HIS A 666 -3.01 30.73 12.47
N SER A 667 -4.13 30.23 11.95
CA SER A 667 -5.23 31.09 11.50
C SER A 667 -5.90 31.85 12.65
N VAL A 668 -6.25 33.11 12.39
CA VAL A 668 -7.07 33.97 13.26
C VAL A 668 -8.30 34.46 12.47
N PRO A 669 -9.53 34.30 12.99
CA PRO A 669 -9.89 33.65 14.26
C PRO A 669 -9.67 32.11 14.23
N SER A 670 -9.78 31.47 15.40
CA SER A 670 -9.80 30.01 15.53
C SER A 670 -11.01 29.41 14.81
N VAL A 671 -10.85 28.17 14.35
CA VAL A 671 -11.93 27.36 13.78
C VAL A 671 -12.86 26.93 14.91
N ARG A 672 -14.19 27.10 14.75
CA ARG A 672 -15.14 26.82 15.83
C ARG A 672 -15.54 25.35 15.86
N ASN A 673 -15.73 24.75 14.69
CA ASN A 673 -16.18 23.37 14.53
C ASN A 673 -15.72 22.78 13.18
N PHE A 674 -15.99 21.50 12.94
CA PHE A 674 -15.62 20.85 11.68
C PHE A 674 -16.48 21.28 10.48
N GLU A 675 -17.66 21.85 10.69
CA GLU A 675 -18.48 22.43 9.62
C GLU A 675 -17.74 23.60 8.96
N ASP A 676 -17.08 24.47 9.72
CA ASP A 676 -16.27 25.60 9.22
C ASP A 676 -15.13 25.13 8.28
N LEU A 677 -14.64 23.90 8.46
CA LEU A 677 -13.59 23.35 7.61
C LEU A 677 -14.11 23.03 6.21
N HIS A 678 -15.35 22.54 6.09
CA HIS A 678 -15.94 22.19 4.79
C HIS A 678 -15.95 23.42 3.87
N ASP A 679 -16.49 24.53 4.35
CA ASP A 679 -16.60 25.77 3.58
C ASP A 679 -15.22 26.29 3.21
N PHE A 680 -14.27 26.28 4.15
CA PHE A 680 -12.89 26.68 3.86
C PHE A 680 -12.27 25.84 2.74
N ILE A 681 -12.37 24.51 2.81
CA ILE A 681 -11.72 23.63 1.81
C ILE A 681 -12.39 23.78 0.45
N VAL A 682 -13.73 23.84 0.40
CA VAL A 682 -14.47 24.03 -0.87
C VAL A 682 -14.16 25.40 -1.49
N THR A 683 -14.15 26.48 -0.70
CA THR A 683 -13.75 27.80 -1.20
C THR A 683 -12.30 27.81 -1.68
N HIS A 684 -11.40 27.16 -0.94
CA HIS A 684 -9.99 27.09 -1.32
C HIS A 684 -9.78 26.32 -2.63
N LEU A 685 -10.49 25.21 -2.80
CA LEU A 685 -10.57 24.46 -4.05
C LEU A 685 -11.03 25.38 -5.20
N MET A 686 -12.12 26.12 -5.00
CA MET A 686 -12.67 27.05 -6.00
C MET A 686 -11.71 28.19 -6.36
N VAL A 687 -11.08 28.84 -5.38
CA VAL A 687 -10.11 29.92 -5.63
C VAL A 687 -8.91 29.41 -6.42
N ASP A 688 -8.44 28.20 -6.14
CA ASP A 688 -7.37 27.59 -6.92
C ASP A 688 -7.78 27.30 -8.35
N ILE A 689 -8.97 26.76 -8.54
CA ILE A 689 -9.56 26.54 -9.86
C ILE A 689 -9.66 27.89 -10.61
N ASP A 690 -10.25 28.91 -10.00
CA ASP A 690 -10.50 30.22 -10.63
C ASP A 690 -9.17 30.91 -10.97
N ALA A 691 -8.20 30.92 -10.04
CA ALA A 691 -6.86 31.46 -10.26
C ALA A 691 -6.10 30.74 -11.39
N GLN A 692 -6.35 29.44 -11.55
CA GLN A 692 -5.83 28.68 -12.66
C GLN A 692 -6.60 29.03 -13.95
N THR A 693 -7.92 29.22 -13.95
CA THR A 693 -8.70 29.55 -15.16
C THR A 693 -8.54 30.99 -15.69
N GLU A 694 -8.27 32.01 -14.86
CA GLU A 694 -8.14 33.41 -15.32
C GLU A 694 -6.88 33.69 -16.17
N SER A 695 -5.80 32.93 -15.99
CA SER A 695 -4.58 33.07 -16.82
C SER A 695 -4.68 32.35 -18.18
N VAL A 696 -5.91 32.05 -18.65
CA VAL A 696 -6.25 31.22 -19.82
C VAL A 696 -7.02 32.03 -20.86
N ASN A 697 -6.34 32.68 -21.81
CA ASN A 697 -6.85 32.65 -23.18
C ASN A 697 -6.02 31.72 -24.09
N GLU A 698 -4.89 31.17 -23.62
CA GLU A 698 -4.00 30.36 -24.48
C GLU A 698 -3.57 28.98 -23.94
N ARG A 699 -3.90 28.56 -22.70
CA ARG A 699 -3.34 27.31 -22.12
C ARG A 699 -4.37 26.47 -21.37
N ARG A 700 -5.24 25.78 -22.11
CA ARG A 700 -6.40 25.02 -21.57
C ARG A 700 -6.09 23.69 -20.88
N LEU A 701 -4.85 23.16 -20.92
CA LEU A 701 -4.59 21.83 -20.34
C LEU A 701 -3.50 21.68 -19.30
N LEU A 702 -2.59 22.63 -19.15
CA LEU A 702 -1.52 22.60 -18.13
C LEU A 702 -2.06 22.57 -16.68
N LYS A 703 -3.37 22.74 -16.50
CA LYS A 703 -4.03 23.18 -15.27
C LYS A 703 -4.80 22.08 -14.56
N THR A 704 -5.22 21.06 -15.30
CA THR A 704 -5.83 19.85 -14.76
C THR A 704 -4.83 19.09 -13.88
N TYR A 705 -3.53 19.19 -14.18
CA TYR A 705 -2.48 18.41 -13.53
C TYR A 705 -2.26 18.81 -12.08
N ASN A 706 -2.11 20.12 -11.88
CA ASN A 706 -1.96 20.70 -10.56
C ASN A 706 -3.24 20.51 -9.74
N PHE A 707 -4.42 20.46 -10.37
CA PHE A 707 -5.67 20.15 -9.69
C PHE A 707 -5.69 18.73 -9.10
N VAL A 708 -5.27 17.71 -9.85
CA VAL A 708 -5.24 16.31 -9.39
C VAL A 708 -4.19 16.04 -8.35
N ARG A 709 -2.98 16.54 -8.57
CA ARG A 709 -1.87 16.36 -7.64
C ARG A 709 -2.17 17.00 -6.29
N LYS A 710 -2.90 18.11 -6.30
CA LYS A 710 -3.22 18.94 -5.13
C LYS A 710 -4.49 18.54 -4.40
N TYR A 711 -5.55 18.27 -5.15
CA TYR A 711 -6.87 17.97 -4.61
C TYR A 711 -7.26 16.50 -4.80
N GLY A 712 -6.40 15.67 -5.41
CA GLY A 712 -6.62 14.24 -5.56
C GLY A 712 -6.76 13.54 -4.21
N GLY A 713 -6.01 13.96 -3.19
CA GLY A 713 -6.19 13.50 -1.80
C GLY A 713 -7.54 13.94 -1.21
N TYR A 714 -7.99 15.16 -1.50
CA TYR A 714 -9.29 15.67 -1.06
C TYR A 714 -10.46 14.94 -1.75
N VAL A 715 -10.44 14.82 -3.09
CA VAL A 715 -11.46 14.11 -3.88
C VAL A 715 -11.44 12.60 -3.67
N ALA A 716 -10.26 12.00 -3.44
CA ALA A 716 -10.15 10.60 -3.02
C ALA A 716 -10.59 10.38 -1.57
N ASN A 717 -10.39 11.37 -0.68
CA ASN A 717 -11.02 11.34 0.62
C ASN A 717 -12.54 11.34 0.43
N LEU A 718 -13.12 12.11 -0.49
CA LEU A 718 -14.58 12.08 -0.76
C LEU A 718 -15.12 10.73 -1.30
N ASN A 719 -14.28 9.79 -1.77
CA ASN A 719 -14.70 8.43 -2.16
C ASN A 719 -13.58 7.35 -2.08
N PRO A 720 -13.77 6.27 -1.29
CA PRO A 720 -12.74 5.25 -1.01
C PRO A 720 -12.46 4.22 -2.12
N LYS A 721 -13.23 4.15 -3.22
CA LYS A 721 -13.09 3.10 -4.26
C LYS A 721 -11.78 3.20 -5.06
N THR A 722 -11.22 4.40 -5.14
CA THR A 722 -10.00 4.71 -5.92
C THR A 722 -8.74 4.03 -5.36
N LYS A 723 -8.67 3.80 -4.05
CA LYS A 723 -7.51 3.18 -3.37
C LYS A 723 -7.41 1.67 -3.62
N ALA A 724 -8.53 1.02 -3.98
CA ALA A 724 -8.61 -0.43 -4.20
C ALA A 724 -8.19 -0.86 -5.61
N VAL A 725 -8.54 -0.07 -6.63
CA VAL A 725 -8.15 -0.30 -8.04
C VAL A 725 -6.62 -0.24 -8.20
N TRP A 726 -5.98 0.68 -7.48
CA TRP A 726 -4.52 0.80 -7.39
C TRP A 726 -3.84 -0.48 -6.87
N THR A 727 -4.46 -1.17 -5.90
CA THR A 727 -3.91 -2.41 -5.30
C THR A 727 -4.12 -3.63 -6.21
N ALA A 728 -5.23 -3.66 -6.98
CA ALA A 728 -5.54 -4.71 -7.93
C ALA A 728 -4.64 -4.69 -9.17
N LEU A 729 -4.28 -3.49 -9.65
CA LEU A 729 -3.36 -3.30 -10.77
C LEU A 729 -1.96 -3.85 -10.47
N HIS A 730 -1.44 -3.60 -9.27
CA HIS A 730 -0.13 -4.11 -8.84
C HIS A 730 -0.11 -5.64 -8.70
N ALA A 731 -1.22 -6.27 -8.31
CA ALA A 731 -1.31 -7.74 -8.18
C ALA A 731 -1.12 -8.47 -9.53
N THR A 732 -1.72 -7.95 -10.60
CA THR A 732 -1.59 -8.50 -11.96
C THR A 732 -0.20 -8.24 -12.53
N VAL A 733 0.37 -7.08 -12.24
CA VAL A 733 1.75 -6.72 -12.59
C VAL A 733 2.76 -7.64 -11.90
N ASP A 734 2.59 -7.91 -10.61
CA ASP A 734 3.46 -8.81 -9.87
C ASP A 734 3.33 -10.26 -10.37
N LEU A 735 2.16 -10.70 -10.87
CA LEU A 735 2.02 -12.01 -11.52
C LEU A 735 2.88 -12.13 -12.79
N PHE A 736 2.86 -11.13 -13.66
CA PHE A 736 3.69 -11.11 -14.88
C PHE A 736 5.18 -11.03 -14.55
N ARG A 737 5.56 -10.25 -13.54
CA ARG A 737 6.94 -10.19 -13.05
C ARG A 737 7.43 -11.50 -12.48
N GLY A 738 6.54 -12.26 -11.84
CA GLY A 738 6.84 -13.62 -11.38
C GLY A 738 7.15 -14.57 -12.54
N ILE A 739 6.38 -14.47 -13.63
CA ILE A 739 6.57 -15.28 -14.85
C ILE A 739 7.90 -14.93 -15.53
N TYR A 740 8.22 -13.65 -15.70
CA TYR A 740 9.48 -13.23 -16.32
C TYR A 740 10.71 -13.54 -15.46
N ALA A 741 10.65 -13.30 -14.15
CA ALA A 741 11.74 -13.66 -13.24
C ALA A 741 12.00 -15.18 -13.21
N TYR A 742 10.96 -16.00 -13.39
CA TYR A 742 11.12 -17.45 -13.52
C TYR A 742 11.80 -17.85 -14.84
N GLN A 743 11.42 -17.19 -15.95
CA GLN A 743 12.03 -17.40 -17.27
C GLN A 743 13.51 -16.99 -17.32
N ASP A 744 13.90 -15.98 -16.53
CA ASP A 744 15.28 -15.51 -16.40
C ASP A 744 16.13 -16.33 -15.39
N GLY A 745 15.59 -17.44 -14.85
CA GLY A 745 16.28 -18.28 -13.87
C GLY A 745 16.38 -17.69 -12.46
N ASN A 746 15.63 -16.61 -12.18
CA ASN A 746 15.62 -15.91 -10.90
C ASN A 746 14.45 -16.37 -10.02
N HIS A 747 14.61 -17.58 -9.45
CA HIS A 747 13.56 -18.30 -8.72
C HIS A 747 13.10 -17.58 -7.43
N GLU A 748 13.99 -16.90 -6.72
CA GLU A 748 13.66 -16.14 -5.50
C GLU A 748 12.79 -14.90 -5.80
N ARG A 749 13.11 -14.20 -6.89
CA ARG A 749 12.34 -13.03 -7.33
C ARG A 749 10.99 -13.44 -7.92
N ALA A 750 10.94 -14.55 -8.66
CA ALA A 750 9.70 -15.17 -9.13
C ALA A 750 8.75 -15.48 -7.97
N LYS A 751 9.26 -16.14 -6.92
CA LYS A 751 8.51 -16.53 -5.73
C LYS A 751 7.93 -15.34 -4.96
N ARG A 752 8.70 -14.26 -4.77
CA ARG A 752 8.20 -13.03 -4.12
C ARG A 752 7.08 -12.38 -4.91
N TYR A 753 7.27 -12.24 -6.21
CA TYR A 753 6.26 -11.68 -7.10
C TYR A 753 4.99 -12.54 -7.15
N PHE A 754 5.11 -13.87 -7.11
CA PHE A 754 3.94 -14.75 -6.99
C PHE A 754 3.22 -14.62 -5.63
N ILE A 755 3.95 -14.43 -4.52
CA ILE A 755 3.36 -14.20 -3.19
C ILE A 755 2.66 -12.83 -3.12
N ASP A 756 3.26 -11.79 -3.67
CA ASP A 756 2.70 -10.43 -3.65
C ASP A 756 1.53 -10.27 -4.61
N ALA A 757 1.56 -10.95 -5.77
CA ALA A 757 0.42 -11.14 -6.64
C ALA A 757 -0.75 -11.83 -5.90
N ALA A 758 -0.47 -12.88 -5.13
CA ALA A 758 -1.48 -13.60 -4.35
C ALA A 758 -2.09 -12.72 -3.23
N LYS A 759 -1.27 -11.93 -2.51
CA LYS A 759 -1.76 -10.97 -1.50
C LYS A 759 -2.61 -9.85 -2.09
N GLY A 760 -2.22 -9.33 -3.25
CA GLY A 760 -2.95 -8.29 -3.97
C GLY A 760 -4.26 -8.79 -4.58
N ALA A 761 -4.26 -10.00 -5.16
CA ALA A 761 -5.45 -10.68 -5.64
C ALA A 761 -6.45 -10.96 -4.49
N TYR A 762 -5.96 -11.34 -3.32
CA TYR A 762 -6.77 -11.57 -2.11
C TYR A 762 -7.45 -10.28 -1.59
N LYS A 763 -6.71 -9.16 -1.48
CA LYS A 763 -7.30 -7.85 -1.11
C LYS A 763 -8.36 -7.40 -2.11
N THR A 764 -8.13 -7.67 -3.40
CA THR A 764 -9.06 -7.37 -4.49
C THR A 764 -10.30 -8.26 -4.43
N ALA A 765 -10.16 -9.56 -4.15
CA ALA A 765 -11.28 -10.49 -4.00
C ALA A 765 -12.22 -10.08 -2.85
N LYS A 766 -11.67 -9.59 -1.74
CA LYS A 766 -12.44 -9.05 -0.61
C LYS A 766 -13.23 -7.78 -0.97
N GLN A 767 -12.62 -6.87 -1.74
CA GLN A 767 -13.25 -5.63 -2.18
C GLN A 767 -14.30 -5.86 -3.29
N VAL A 768 -14.01 -6.76 -4.24
CA VAL A 768 -14.93 -7.18 -5.32
C VAL A 768 -16.13 -7.95 -4.76
N ARG A 769 -15.96 -8.76 -3.70
CA ARG A 769 -17.08 -9.37 -2.95
C ARG A 769 -17.97 -8.32 -2.30
N LYS A 770 -17.42 -7.24 -1.73
CA LYS A 770 -18.20 -6.09 -1.21
C LYS A 770 -18.97 -5.36 -2.34
N ILE A 771 -18.36 -5.16 -3.51
CA ILE A 771 -18.97 -4.47 -4.67
C ILE A 771 -20.08 -5.32 -5.33
N ARG A 772 -19.85 -6.62 -5.58
CA ARG A 772 -20.86 -7.55 -6.15
C ARG A 772 -22.12 -7.63 -5.29
N LYS A 773 -21.95 -7.61 -3.96
CA LYS A 773 -23.08 -7.66 -3.01
C LYS A 773 -23.93 -6.39 -3.10
N ALA A 774 -23.31 -5.22 -3.24
CA ALA A 774 -23.99 -3.94 -3.40
C ALA A 774 -24.77 -3.84 -4.74
N GLU A 775 -24.24 -4.41 -5.82
CA GLU A 775 -24.93 -4.43 -7.12
C GLU A 775 -26.08 -5.45 -7.19
N LYS A 776 -25.91 -6.63 -6.57
CA LYS A 776 -26.96 -7.65 -6.48
C LYS A 776 -28.17 -7.13 -5.67
N LEU A 777 -27.93 -6.39 -4.58
CA LEU A 777 -28.97 -5.69 -3.82
C LEU A 777 -29.67 -4.57 -4.64
N LYS A 778 -28.93 -3.81 -5.45
CA LYS A 778 -29.51 -2.80 -6.35
C LYS A 778 -30.41 -3.40 -7.45
N ARG A 779 -30.10 -4.60 -7.94
CA ARG A 779 -30.89 -5.29 -8.97
C ARG A 779 -32.13 -5.98 -8.38
N LEU A 780 -32.02 -6.54 -7.18
CA LEU A 780 -33.16 -7.11 -6.44
C LEU A 780 -34.15 -6.03 -5.97
N GLY A 781 -33.69 -4.84 -5.59
CA GLY A 781 -34.55 -3.70 -5.25
C GLY A 781 -35.28 -3.06 -6.45
N LYS A 782 -34.82 -3.28 -7.69
CA LYS A 782 -35.52 -2.83 -8.91
C LYS A 782 -36.62 -3.79 -9.37
N THR A 783 -36.59 -5.05 -8.91
CA THR A 783 -37.57 -6.08 -9.29
C THR A 783 -38.74 -6.20 -8.29
N SER A 784 -38.72 -5.45 -7.18
CA SER A 784 -39.76 -5.48 -6.14
C SER A 784 -40.66 -4.24 -6.08
N LYS A 785 -40.83 -3.47 -7.16
CA LYS A 785 -41.94 -2.50 -7.23
C LYS A 785 -43.23 -3.28 -7.54
N PRO A 786 -44.26 -3.25 -6.68
CA PRO A 786 -45.53 -3.88 -7.00
C PRO A 786 -46.21 -3.10 -8.13
N SER A 787 -46.52 -3.80 -9.21
CA SER A 787 -47.41 -3.34 -10.27
C SER A 787 -48.78 -3.06 -9.67
N SER A 788 -49.18 -1.79 -9.65
CA SER A 788 -50.54 -1.36 -9.35
C SER A 788 -51.47 -1.87 -10.45
N VAL A 789 -52.17 -2.98 -10.18
CA VAL A 789 -53.29 -3.44 -10.99
C VAL A 789 -54.51 -2.63 -10.61
N GLY A 790 -55.04 -1.86 -11.56
CA GLY A 790 -56.30 -1.14 -11.42
C GLY A 790 -57.49 -2.08 -11.36
N LEU A 791 -58.37 -1.85 -10.39
CA LEU A 791 -59.74 -2.38 -10.38
C LEU A 791 -60.64 -1.46 -11.22
N PRO A 792 -61.50 -2.00 -12.11
CA PRO A 792 -62.49 -1.20 -12.83
C PRO A 792 -63.71 -0.93 -11.93
N GLN A 793 -64.14 0.33 -11.86
CA GLN A 793 -65.41 0.71 -11.23
C GLN A 793 -66.57 0.46 -12.20
N PHE A 794 -67.61 -0.22 -11.71
CA PHE A 794 -68.93 -0.22 -12.32
C PHE A 794 -69.71 1.02 -11.84
N ARG A 795 -70.18 1.79 -12.83
CA ARG A 795 -71.12 2.92 -12.82
C ARG A 795 -70.67 4.24 -12.19
#